data_AF-A0A6N7P460-F1
#
_entry.id   AF-A0A6N7P460-F1
#
_cell.length_a   1.000
_cell.length_b   1.000
_cell.length_c   1.000
_cell.angle_alpha   90.00
_cell.angle_beta   90.00
_cell.angle_gamma   90.00
#
_symmetry.space_group_name_H-M   'P 1'
#
loop_
_entity.id
_entity.type
_entity.pdbx_description
1 polymer ?
#
loop_
_entity_poly.entity_id
_entity_poly.type
_entity_poly.pdbx_seq_one_letter_code
_entity_poly.pdbx_strand_id
1 'polypeptide(L)'
;MQASFKTTCCYCGVGCGIVVHKDRQGRLTVEGDKDHPVNRGMLCSKGMNLHYTVTDTSDRLTHPEMRYSRNSPRQRVSWDQALDRTAAVFKAIIEKHGPDAVAFYASGQCLTEEYYVVNKLIKGFIGSNNIDTNSRLCMSSAVAAYKMALGEDVVPGTYDDIEQTDCIFVAGANPAWCHPILWRRIEAAKAANPRLKIIVSDPRVTQSCAMADLHLQLLPGTDIVLHHAIGRLLIEQGKADAHFLQQHTNGYEKYREMVMQRSIAEAAIICGIPDTAIYDAVHYIGEAKGFMTMWTMGLNQSVVGVHKNLSLINLHLITGKIGQPGSGPFSLTGQPNAMGGREVGGLSNLLPAHRVLDNPAHRLAVQEFWGGVPLSDKPGLTATEMFEALHDGRLKAIWIMSSNPLVSLPDARFMEAALKKAKFVVVQEISNKPETLAYADVILPAAAWAEKEGTMTNAERRISYLNKITDAPGEALPDAEILCRFAQKMGFKGFDYANAGEIYNEHCRLTAGTNIDISGLSYQLLQEKRSVQWPYPEGAKSHGTSRLFTDHSFYTPNKKANIHSFDDENNSEPLSDDYPLILTTGRIRDQWHTMSKTGKVSKLKQHIASSFLEIHPEDARQRNIRQDDLVEIKNERGTVRVKAQLCTTIKKGVVFLPMHWGKILNSDLNRANNLTNNLVDPISKQPDLKYAAVQVLRYEKPFQKIIVIGAGAGAYGFVKTYRTLNTKDEIVVFSKEDQPFYNRVMLPDYISGTQQWAQLVKMTDAEEALFNITLHRGVSIEKINREEKCITDSLGNVHTYDVLIMGTGSRAATLKDVPKLKGIFTMRSRRDADAFVQHVDPSKGKIIIVGGGLLGIELAASLREMNIDVGVIQRTSRLMDRQLDTLGAQLLSEELKDRDIDIYFNDEIEQFTGLKKVEGIRLKSGRNIACQAVVMSIGTVPNIELAQACQLSCNRGVIVNEYLLTSDPSIYAIGEIAAYEGTLYGITAAAEQQAAIVARHMNGDITGYYEGSLFMNILKMHGMELCSLGMVETPSDPAYEEVVFIDKSRRFYKKCIIHNDRLVGAILIGDKSEFPEFRDLIQQKIELSDKRLELLRSGKKAAPVLGKLVCSCGNVGEGNICEKIKEGFTSLDELCKASGAGLGCGSCKPEVKQLLEKNKVKRPLQQEELV
;
A
#
# COMPACT_ATOMS: atom_id res chain seq x y z
N MET A 1 -23.64 -25.33 -8.22
CA MET A 1 -22.45 -25.84 -7.49
C MET A 1 -21.43 -24.71 -7.41
N GLN A 2 -20.58 -24.70 -6.38
CA GLN A 2 -19.41 -23.82 -6.31
C GLN A 2 -18.33 -24.44 -7.20
N ALA A 3 -17.81 -23.71 -8.17
CA ALA A 3 -16.72 -24.19 -9.01
C ALA A 3 -15.38 -23.92 -8.29
N SER A 4 -14.45 -24.87 -8.33
CA SER A 4 -13.16 -24.76 -7.66
C SER A 4 -12.02 -24.94 -8.67
N PHE A 5 -11.01 -24.06 -8.59
CA PHE A 5 -9.89 -24.00 -9.53
C PHE A 5 -8.57 -23.98 -8.77
N LYS A 6 -7.63 -24.87 -9.14
CA LYS A 6 -6.25 -24.83 -8.63
C LYS A 6 -5.42 -23.88 -9.49
N THR A 7 -4.73 -22.92 -8.87
CA THR A 7 -3.89 -21.91 -9.54
C THR A 7 -2.72 -21.50 -8.64
N THR A 8 -1.87 -20.56 -9.08
CA THR A 8 -0.66 -20.14 -8.36
C THR A 8 -0.69 -18.65 -8.03
N CYS A 9 -0.11 -18.29 -6.89
CA CYS A 9 0.04 -16.91 -6.43
C CYS A 9 0.94 -16.09 -7.37
N CYS A 10 0.51 -14.88 -7.74
CA CYS A 10 1.22 -13.98 -8.65
C CYS A 10 2.02 -12.86 -7.95
N TYR A 11 2.47 -13.08 -6.70
CA TYR A 11 3.25 -12.08 -5.93
C TYR A 11 4.74 -12.39 -5.94
N CYS A 12 5.27 -13.04 -4.90
CA CYS A 12 6.71 -13.32 -4.84
C CYS A 12 7.10 -14.57 -5.63
N GLY A 13 8.39 -14.72 -5.92
CA GLY A 13 8.98 -15.86 -6.65
C GLY A 13 8.93 -17.21 -5.91
N VAL A 14 8.07 -17.37 -4.90
CA VAL A 14 7.88 -18.64 -4.17
C VAL A 14 6.98 -19.60 -4.96
N GLY A 15 5.94 -19.11 -5.64
CA GLY A 15 5.01 -19.96 -6.38
C GLY A 15 4.07 -20.78 -5.48
N CYS A 16 3.40 -20.14 -4.52
CA CYS A 16 2.43 -20.80 -3.65
C CYS A 16 1.19 -21.26 -4.44
N GLY A 17 0.76 -22.51 -4.24
CA GLY A 17 -0.48 -23.05 -4.79
C GLY A 17 -1.71 -22.53 -4.03
N ILE A 18 -2.74 -22.18 -4.78
CA ILE A 18 -4.00 -21.58 -4.33
C ILE A 18 -5.16 -22.39 -4.89
N VAL A 19 -6.20 -22.58 -4.08
CA VAL A 19 -7.52 -23.01 -4.52
C VAL A 19 -8.42 -21.78 -4.54
N VAL A 20 -9.01 -21.48 -5.69
CA VAL A 20 -9.98 -20.39 -5.87
C VAL A 20 -11.36 -20.99 -5.97
N HIS A 21 -12.29 -20.49 -5.18
CA HIS A 21 -13.69 -20.88 -5.24
C HIS A 21 -14.52 -19.76 -5.86
N LYS A 22 -15.33 -20.11 -6.86
CA LYS A 22 -16.27 -19.20 -7.54
C LYS A 22 -17.69 -19.58 -7.19
N ASP A 23 -18.43 -18.66 -6.57
CA ASP A 23 -19.83 -18.87 -6.23
C ASP A 23 -20.77 -18.59 -7.43
N ARG A 24 -22.08 -18.78 -7.24
CA ARG A 24 -23.09 -18.58 -8.30
C ARG A 24 -23.23 -17.12 -8.74
N GLN A 25 -22.81 -16.17 -7.91
CA GLN A 25 -22.81 -14.73 -8.21
C GLN A 25 -21.48 -14.28 -8.82
N GLY A 26 -20.54 -15.22 -9.04
CA GLY A 26 -19.22 -14.93 -9.60
C GLY A 26 -18.21 -14.43 -8.57
N ARG A 27 -18.55 -14.37 -7.28
CA ARG A 27 -17.61 -13.94 -6.23
C ARG A 27 -16.50 -14.97 -6.06
N LEU A 28 -15.29 -14.47 -5.84
CA LEU A 28 -14.09 -15.28 -5.67
C LEU A 28 -13.65 -15.27 -4.21
N THR A 29 -13.36 -16.44 -3.67
CA THR A 29 -12.61 -16.61 -2.41
C THR A 29 -11.40 -17.49 -2.66
N VAL A 30 -10.38 -17.40 -1.79
CA VAL A 30 -9.13 -18.14 -1.95
C VAL A 30 -8.70 -18.81 -0.65
N GLU A 31 -8.12 -19.99 -0.79
CA GLU A 31 -7.40 -20.70 0.26
C GLU A 31 -6.12 -21.33 -0.29
N GLY A 32 -5.21 -21.78 0.58
CA GLY A 32 -4.00 -22.45 0.13
C GLY A 32 -4.26 -23.88 -0.33
N ASP A 33 -3.64 -24.29 -1.43
CA ASP A 33 -3.69 -25.68 -1.92
C ASP A 33 -2.85 -26.59 -1.00
N LYS A 34 -3.54 -27.43 -0.23
CA LYS A 34 -2.93 -28.34 0.75
C LYS A 34 -2.00 -29.36 0.10
N ASP A 35 -2.26 -29.71 -1.16
CA ASP A 35 -1.49 -30.71 -1.90
C ASP A 35 -0.29 -30.10 -2.64
N HIS A 36 -0.18 -28.77 -2.68
CA HIS A 36 0.88 -28.11 -3.44
C HIS A 36 2.22 -28.18 -2.69
N PRO A 37 3.31 -28.67 -3.32
CA PRO A 37 4.56 -29.02 -2.61
C PRO A 37 5.27 -27.82 -2.00
N VAL A 38 5.11 -26.64 -2.60
CA VAL A 38 5.78 -25.40 -2.17
C VAL A 38 5.27 -24.92 -0.81
N ASN A 39 3.95 -24.75 -0.67
CA ASN A 39 3.34 -24.05 0.46
C ASN A 39 2.49 -24.94 1.36
N ARG A 40 2.12 -26.15 0.93
CA ARG A 40 1.39 -27.15 1.74
C ARG A 40 0.16 -26.55 2.44
N GLY A 41 -0.64 -25.78 1.69
CA GLY A 41 -1.84 -25.11 2.21
C GLY A 41 -1.63 -23.76 2.90
N MET A 42 -0.39 -23.33 3.15
CA MET A 42 -0.11 -22.03 3.78
C MET A 42 -0.19 -20.87 2.79
N LEU A 43 -0.70 -19.72 3.21
CA LEU A 43 -0.66 -18.45 2.47
C LEU A 43 -0.24 -17.29 3.38
N CYS A 44 0.53 -16.34 2.83
CA CYS A 44 0.84 -15.09 3.53
C CYS A 44 -0.33 -14.10 3.46
N SER A 45 -0.26 -12.98 4.20
CA SER A 45 -1.29 -11.92 4.20
C SER A 45 -1.70 -11.49 2.79
N LYS A 46 -0.73 -11.29 1.89
CA LYS A 46 -0.98 -10.94 0.49
C LYS A 46 -1.73 -12.05 -0.27
N GLY A 47 -1.32 -13.30 -0.08
CA GLY A 47 -1.93 -14.46 -0.76
C GLY A 47 -3.38 -14.70 -0.35
N MET A 48 -3.70 -14.58 0.94
CA MET A 48 -5.07 -14.75 1.45
C MET A 48 -6.04 -13.67 0.93
N ASN A 49 -5.53 -12.48 0.61
CA ASN A 49 -6.32 -11.35 0.14
C ASN A 49 -6.21 -11.14 -1.40
N LEU A 50 -5.66 -12.10 -2.14
CA LEU A 50 -5.37 -11.93 -3.57
C LEU A 50 -6.63 -11.73 -4.43
N HIS A 51 -7.75 -12.38 -4.09
CA HIS A 51 -9.03 -12.24 -4.80
C HIS A 51 -9.53 -10.79 -4.86
N TYR A 52 -9.31 -9.99 -3.81
CA TYR A 52 -9.69 -8.57 -3.80
C TYR A 52 -9.01 -7.73 -4.89
N THR A 53 -7.87 -8.18 -5.42
CA THR A 53 -7.18 -7.45 -6.50
C THR A 53 -7.87 -7.55 -7.87
N VAL A 54 -8.76 -8.54 -8.01
CA VAL A 54 -9.53 -8.82 -9.24
C VAL A 54 -11.00 -8.45 -9.04
N THR A 55 -11.56 -8.67 -7.86
CA THR A 55 -12.96 -8.30 -7.57
C THR A 55 -13.15 -6.80 -7.40
N ASP A 56 -12.15 -6.07 -6.88
CA ASP A 56 -12.18 -4.60 -6.85
C ASP A 56 -11.70 -4.03 -8.19
N THR A 57 -12.67 -3.63 -9.02
CA THR A 57 -12.45 -3.07 -10.36
C THR A 57 -12.41 -1.54 -10.39
N SER A 58 -12.43 -0.86 -9.24
CA SER A 58 -12.56 0.60 -9.14
C SER A 58 -11.43 1.40 -9.81
N ASP A 59 -10.26 0.80 -9.99
CA ASP A 59 -9.10 1.39 -10.62
C ASP A 59 -8.74 0.71 -11.97
N ARG A 60 -9.59 -0.15 -12.52
CA ARG A 60 -9.25 -0.92 -13.73
C ARG A 60 -9.32 -0.08 -14.99
N LEU A 61 -8.31 -0.25 -15.84
CA LEU A 61 -8.38 0.17 -17.24
C LEU A 61 -9.29 -0.80 -18.00
N THR A 62 -10.31 -0.28 -18.68
CA THR A 62 -11.38 -1.10 -19.31
C THR A 62 -11.45 -0.96 -20.82
N HIS A 63 -10.70 -0.03 -21.43
CA HIS A 63 -10.67 0.20 -22.87
C HIS A 63 -9.36 0.88 -23.27
N PRO A 64 -8.91 0.73 -24.54
CA PRO A 64 -7.77 1.46 -25.04
C PRO A 64 -7.98 2.98 -25.00
N GLU A 65 -6.94 3.71 -24.62
CA GLU A 65 -6.91 5.17 -24.68
C GLU A 65 -5.72 5.64 -25.54
N MET A 66 -5.89 6.75 -26.26
CA MET A 66 -4.84 7.31 -27.11
C MET A 66 -4.83 8.84 -27.06
N ARG A 67 -3.64 9.43 -27.24
CA ARG A 67 -3.46 10.85 -27.55
C ARG A 67 -3.16 11.04 -29.04
N TYR A 68 -3.85 11.97 -29.67
CA TYR A 68 -3.53 12.38 -31.05
C TYR A 68 -2.30 13.30 -31.13
N SER A 69 -2.03 14.05 -30.07
CA SER A 69 -0.80 14.83 -29.87
C SER A 69 -0.42 14.84 -28.40
N ARG A 70 0.85 15.10 -28.07
CA ARG A 70 1.36 15.08 -26.68
C ARG A 70 0.58 15.98 -25.72
N ASN A 71 0.08 17.11 -26.21
CA ASN A 71 -0.66 18.10 -25.41
C ASN A 71 -2.19 17.89 -25.46
N SER A 72 -2.67 16.93 -26.26
CA SER A 72 -4.10 16.61 -26.34
C SER A 72 -4.51 15.70 -25.18
N PRO A 73 -5.76 15.81 -24.67
CA PRO A 73 -6.28 14.84 -23.70
C PRO A 73 -6.31 13.44 -24.29
N ARG A 74 -6.23 12.43 -23.42
CA ARG A 74 -6.46 11.04 -23.82
C ARG A 74 -7.93 10.84 -24.19
N GLN A 75 -8.17 10.01 -25.19
CA GLN A 75 -9.52 9.66 -25.64
C GLN A 75 -9.64 8.14 -25.75
N ARG A 76 -10.81 7.61 -25.39
CA ARG A 76 -11.18 6.22 -25.67
C ARG A 76 -11.14 5.98 -27.17
N VAL A 77 -10.54 4.86 -27.58
CA VAL A 77 -10.47 4.40 -28.97
C VAL A 77 -10.73 2.90 -29.04
N SER A 78 -10.99 2.37 -30.24
CA SER A 78 -11.06 0.91 -30.42
C SER A 78 -9.68 0.26 -30.37
N TRP A 79 -9.64 -1.05 -30.11
CA TRP A 79 -8.42 -1.84 -30.18
C TRP A 79 -7.72 -1.73 -31.54
N ASP A 80 -8.46 -1.81 -32.64
CA ASP A 80 -7.90 -1.67 -33.99
C ASP A 80 -7.25 -0.30 -34.18
N GLN A 81 -7.92 0.78 -33.80
CA GLN A 81 -7.36 2.13 -33.92
C GLN A 81 -6.07 2.30 -33.10
N ALA A 82 -6.05 1.81 -31.86
CA ALA A 82 -4.88 1.88 -30.99
C ALA A 82 -3.69 1.08 -31.57
N LEU A 83 -3.94 -0.14 -32.03
CA LEU A 83 -2.90 -1.03 -32.57
C LEU A 83 -2.43 -0.61 -33.97
N ASP A 84 -3.32 -0.16 -34.85
CA ASP A 84 -2.98 0.37 -36.17
C ASP A 84 -2.07 1.60 -36.05
N ARG A 85 -2.41 2.52 -35.14
CA ARG A 85 -1.56 3.69 -34.88
C ARG A 85 -0.21 3.27 -34.31
N THR A 86 -0.21 2.38 -33.33
CA THR A 86 1.03 1.90 -32.68
C THR A 86 1.95 1.22 -33.69
N ALA A 87 1.41 0.33 -34.54
CA ALA A 87 2.15 -0.34 -35.61
C ALA A 87 2.68 0.64 -36.66
N ALA A 88 1.86 1.60 -37.11
CA ALA A 88 2.29 2.62 -38.06
C ALA A 88 3.44 3.48 -37.52
N VAL A 89 3.38 3.89 -36.25
CA VAL A 89 4.44 4.68 -35.62
C VAL A 89 5.72 3.86 -35.43
N PHE A 90 5.61 2.60 -34.99
CA PHE A 90 6.77 1.71 -34.86
C PHE A 90 7.43 1.48 -36.22
N LYS A 91 6.68 1.17 -37.27
CA LYS A 91 7.19 1.04 -38.65
C LYS A 91 7.96 2.28 -39.09
N ALA A 92 7.33 3.46 -38.98
CA ALA A 92 7.96 4.71 -39.39
C ALA A 92 9.24 5.03 -38.61
N ILE A 93 9.28 4.71 -37.31
CA ILE A 93 10.49 4.89 -36.49
C ILE A 93 11.57 3.90 -36.93
N ILE A 94 11.24 2.62 -37.11
CA ILE A 94 12.19 1.57 -37.50
C ILE A 94 12.76 1.86 -38.90
N GLU A 95 11.92 2.23 -39.86
CA GLU A 95 12.33 2.60 -41.23
C GLU A 95 13.29 3.79 -41.23
N LYS A 96 13.06 4.78 -40.37
CA LYS A 96 13.85 6.01 -40.33
C LYS A 96 15.12 5.93 -39.48
N HIS A 97 15.07 5.18 -38.38
CA HIS A 97 16.10 5.20 -37.34
C HIS A 97 16.72 3.83 -37.05
N GLY A 98 16.26 2.77 -37.71
CA GLY A 98 16.68 1.40 -37.47
C GLY A 98 15.91 0.73 -36.33
N PRO A 99 16.04 -0.60 -36.20
CA PRO A 99 15.27 -1.39 -35.23
C PRO A 99 15.63 -1.09 -33.77
N ASP A 100 16.85 -0.63 -33.50
CA ASP A 100 17.29 -0.26 -32.15
C ASP A 100 16.69 1.08 -31.65
N ALA A 101 15.88 1.75 -32.47
CA ALA A 101 15.16 2.97 -32.08
C ALA A 101 13.83 2.69 -31.34
N VAL A 102 13.43 1.43 -31.19
CA VAL A 102 12.26 0.98 -30.41
C VAL A 102 12.70 0.01 -29.31
N ALA A 103 11.95 -0.05 -28.20
CA ALA A 103 12.24 -0.96 -27.10
C ALA A 103 10.98 -1.45 -26.36
N PHE A 104 11.11 -2.60 -25.71
CA PHE A 104 10.11 -3.15 -24.79
C PHE A 104 10.69 -3.22 -23.36
N TYR A 105 10.02 -2.58 -22.41
CA TYR A 105 10.32 -2.69 -20.99
C TYR A 105 9.24 -3.52 -20.28
N ALA A 106 9.50 -4.81 -20.12
CA ALA A 106 8.55 -5.78 -19.58
C ALA A 106 8.76 -6.05 -18.07
N SER A 107 8.04 -7.02 -17.51
CA SER A 107 8.06 -7.29 -16.08
C SER A 107 8.12 -8.77 -15.76
N GLY A 108 8.80 -9.15 -14.67
CA GLY A 108 8.73 -10.52 -14.09
C GLY A 108 7.37 -10.91 -13.53
N GLN A 109 6.34 -10.09 -13.76
CA GLN A 109 4.93 -10.41 -13.55
C GLN A 109 4.27 -11.03 -14.79
N CYS A 110 4.89 -10.89 -15.97
CA CYS A 110 4.42 -11.48 -17.21
C CYS A 110 4.42 -13.02 -17.09
N LEU A 111 3.44 -13.65 -17.73
CA LEU A 111 3.42 -15.09 -17.91
C LEU A 111 4.51 -15.49 -18.92
N THR A 112 4.94 -16.75 -18.88
CA THR A 112 6.03 -17.23 -19.73
C THR A 112 5.70 -17.07 -21.22
N GLU A 113 4.43 -17.23 -21.59
CA GLU A 113 3.91 -17.06 -22.94
C GLU A 113 4.01 -15.61 -23.41
N GLU A 114 3.69 -14.66 -22.53
CA GLU A 114 3.77 -13.22 -22.81
C GLU A 114 5.21 -12.82 -23.03
N TYR A 115 6.10 -13.31 -22.16
CA TYR A 115 7.54 -13.13 -22.30
C TYR A 115 8.09 -13.74 -23.60
N TYR A 116 7.61 -14.92 -23.96
CA TYR A 116 8.03 -15.61 -25.18
C TYR A 116 7.65 -14.80 -26.42
N VAL A 117 6.40 -14.37 -26.52
CA VAL A 117 5.90 -13.60 -27.68
C VAL A 117 6.65 -12.29 -27.83
N VAL A 118 6.82 -11.50 -26.76
CA VAL A 118 7.52 -10.21 -26.86
C VAL A 118 8.98 -10.40 -27.23
N ASN A 119 9.65 -11.44 -26.71
CA ASN A 119 11.05 -11.73 -27.04
C ASN A 119 11.21 -12.22 -28.49
N LYS A 120 10.32 -13.11 -28.95
CA LYS A 120 10.25 -13.55 -30.35
C LYS A 120 10.04 -12.35 -31.29
N LEU A 121 9.08 -11.47 -30.96
CA LEU A 121 8.76 -10.28 -31.74
C LEU A 121 9.95 -9.33 -31.90
N ILE A 122 10.55 -8.87 -30.80
CA ILE A 122 11.61 -7.85 -30.84
C ILE A 122 12.90 -8.38 -31.46
N LYS A 123 13.35 -9.59 -31.07
CA LYS A 123 14.62 -10.16 -31.55
C LYS A 123 14.47 -10.79 -32.92
N GLY A 124 13.45 -11.64 -33.09
CA GLY A 124 13.26 -12.44 -34.29
C GLY A 124 12.62 -11.71 -35.47
N PHE A 125 11.86 -10.64 -35.25
CA PHE A 125 11.11 -9.99 -36.36
C PHE A 125 11.41 -8.50 -36.51
N ILE A 126 11.51 -7.75 -35.42
CA ILE A 126 11.98 -6.36 -35.47
C ILE A 126 13.50 -6.31 -35.72
N GLY A 127 14.25 -7.29 -35.20
CA GLY A 127 15.70 -7.38 -35.39
C GLY A 127 16.51 -6.55 -34.39
N SER A 128 15.94 -6.27 -33.21
CA SER A 128 16.63 -5.58 -32.11
C SER A 128 16.68 -6.44 -30.86
N ASN A 129 17.72 -6.28 -30.05
CA ASN A 129 17.81 -6.87 -28.71
C ASN A 129 17.29 -5.94 -27.61
N ASN A 130 16.67 -4.81 -27.94
CA ASN A 130 16.14 -3.81 -27.00
C ASN A 130 14.86 -4.27 -26.28
N ILE A 131 14.99 -5.34 -25.52
CA ILE A 131 14.03 -5.79 -24.52
C ILE A 131 14.76 -5.96 -23.20
N ASP A 132 14.24 -5.36 -22.15
CA ASP A 132 14.70 -5.65 -20.80
C ASP A 132 13.51 -5.61 -19.84
N THR A 133 13.74 -6.02 -18.60
CA THR A 133 12.66 -6.16 -17.63
C THR A 133 13.09 -5.63 -16.27
N ASN A 134 12.12 -5.38 -15.40
CA ASN A 134 12.43 -5.15 -13.99
C ASN A 134 13.09 -6.36 -13.29
N SER A 135 13.20 -7.53 -13.93
CA SER A 135 14.06 -8.63 -13.45
C SER A 135 15.54 -8.24 -13.47
N ARG A 136 15.97 -7.30 -14.32
CA ARG A 136 17.29 -6.62 -14.25
C ARG A 136 17.54 -6.03 -12.87
N LEU A 137 16.53 -5.40 -12.30
CA LEU A 137 16.62 -4.77 -10.97
C LEU A 137 16.64 -5.82 -9.85
N CYS A 138 16.33 -7.07 -10.16
CA CYS A 138 16.05 -8.12 -9.19
C CYS A 138 17.22 -9.11 -9.07
N MET A 139 17.51 -9.85 -10.15
CA MET A 139 18.35 -11.06 -10.06
C MET A 139 19.56 -11.06 -11.01
N SER A 140 19.76 -10.05 -11.85
CA SER A 140 20.77 -10.15 -12.92
C SER A 140 22.19 -10.39 -12.39
N SER A 141 22.54 -9.86 -11.22
CA SER A 141 23.82 -10.15 -10.56
C SER A 141 23.97 -11.62 -10.15
N ALA A 142 22.92 -12.22 -9.59
CA ALA A 142 22.89 -13.64 -9.25
C ALA A 142 22.96 -14.53 -10.50
N VAL A 143 22.24 -14.16 -11.55
CA VAL A 143 22.22 -14.84 -12.85
C VAL A 143 23.62 -14.87 -13.47
N ALA A 144 24.31 -13.72 -13.51
CA ALA A 144 25.67 -13.65 -14.01
C ALA A 144 26.63 -14.51 -13.16
N ALA A 145 26.50 -14.48 -11.84
CA ALA A 145 27.32 -15.28 -10.94
C ALA A 145 27.09 -16.79 -11.12
N TYR A 146 25.85 -17.27 -11.23
CA TYR A 146 25.55 -18.67 -11.53
C TYR A 146 26.14 -19.09 -12.88
N LYS A 147 25.98 -18.27 -13.91
CA LYS A 147 26.56 -18.55 -15.23
C LYS A 147 28.09 -18.64 -15.18
N MET A 148 28.75 -17.73 -14.46
CA MET A 148 30.20 -17.72 -14.32
C MET A 148 30.72 -18.92 -13.51
N ALA A 149 30.03 -19.30 -12.43
CA ALA A 149 30.47 -20.36 -11.53
C ALA A 149 30.06 -21.77 -12.01
N LEU A 150 28.84 -21.95 -12.51
CA LEU A 150 28.22 -23.24 -12.80
C LEU A 150 28.00 -23.49 -14.30
N GLY A 151 28.21 -22.48 -15.15
CA GLY A 151 28.12 -22.56 -16.63
C GLY A 151 26.83 -22.01 -17.22
N GLU A 152 25.74 -21.99 -16.45
CA GLU A 152 24.43 -21.45 -16.87
C GLU A 152 23.69 -20.77 -15.69
N ASP A 153 22.60 -20.06 -16.00
CA ASP A 153 21.69 -19.49 -14.99
C ASP A 153 20.83 -20.58 -14.34
N VAL A 154 21.42 -21.33 -13.43
CA VAL A 154 20.74 -22.45 -12.77
C VAL A 154 20.87 -22.36 -11.25
N VAL A 155 19.71 -22.37 -10.57
CA VAL A 155 19.66 -22.54 -9.12
C VAL A 155 19.86 -24.03 -8.85
N PRO A 156 20.88 -24.48 -8.10
CA PRO A 156 21.16 -25.92 -7.94
C PRO A 156 20.24 -26.63 -6.92
N GLY A 157 19.81 -25.92 -5.88
CA GLY A 157 19.01 -26.47 -4.78
C GLY A 157 17.50 -26.53 -5.03
N THR A 158 16.76 -27.06 -4.05
CA THR A 158 15.29 -27.16 -4.01
C THR A 158 14.77 -26.64 -2.68
N TYR A 159 13.48 -26.31 -2.56
CA TYR A 159 12.91 -25.91 -1.27
C TYR A 159 12.94 -27.04 -0.23
N ASP A 160 12.95 -28.30 -0.65
CA ASP A 160 13.06 -29.46 0.25
C ASP A 160 14.45 -29.60 0.92
N ASP A 161 15.41 -28.77 0.54
CA ASP A 161 16.69 -28.63 1.25
C ASP A 161 16.54 -27.90 2.58
N ILE A 162 15.49 -27.08 2.75
CA ILE A 162 15.24 -26.33 3.99
C ILE A 162 15.05 -27.27 5.18
N GLU A 163 14.40 -28.41 4.99
CA GLU A 163 14.19 -29.39 6.06
C GLU A 163 15.41 -30.31 6.28
N GLN A 164 16.41 -30.28 5.40
CA GLN A 164 17.56 -31.20 5.41
C GLN A 164 18.88 -30.53 5.77
N THR A 165 18.92 -29.20 5.77
CA THR A 165 20.09 -28.41 6.16
C THR A 165 20.26 -28.35 7.69
N ASP A 166 21.50 -28.19 8.14
CA ASP A 166 21.86 -27.90 9.53
C ASP A 166 22.57 -26.55 9.70
N CYS A 167 22.83 -25.81 8.62
CA CYS A 167 23.27 -24.42 8.64
C CYS A 167 22.67 -23.61 7.47
N ILE A 168 21.90 -22.58 7.79
CA ILE A 168 21.35 -21.61 6.83
C ILE A 168 22.03 -20.27 7.03
N PHE A 169 22.63 -19.73 5.96
CA PHE A 169 23.16 -18.37 5.94
C PHE A 169 22.31 -17.45 5.05
N VAL A 170 21.55 -16.57 5.68
CA VAL A 170 20.74 -15.54 5.04
C VAL A 170 21.59 -14.28 4.83
N ALA A 171 21.90 -13.93 3.58
CA ALA A 171 22.75 -12.78 3.26
C ALA A 171 21.96 -11.69 2.52
N GLY A 172 21.89 -10.48 3.06
CA GLY A 172 21.23 -9.33 2.43
C GLY A 172 19.76 -9.58 2.09
N ALA A 173 19.03 -10.29 2.95
CA ALA A 173 17.66 -10.71 2.71
C ALA A 173 16.81 -10.74 3.99
N ASN A 174 15.51 -10.48 3.84
CA ASN A 174 14.51 -10.62 4.90
C ASN A 174 13.39 -11.59 4.48
N PRO A 175 13.68 -12.90 4.35
CA PRO A 175 12.70 -13.91 3.95
C PRO A 175 11.48 -13.97 4.87
N ALA A 176 11.60 -13.61 6.15
CA ALA A 176 10.46 -13.54 7.07
C ALA A 176 9.31 -12.65 6.57
N TRP A 177 9.61 -11.56 5.86
CA TRP A 177 8.61 -10.65 5.28
C TRP A 177 8.47 -10.78 3.76
N CYS A 178 9.57 -10.98 3.05
CA CYS A 178 9.59 -11.00 1.59
C CYS A 178 9.19 -12.37 1.01
N HIS A 179 9.51 -13.46 1.72
CA HIS A 179 9.21 -14.84 1.31
C HIS A 179 8.60 -15.64 2.48
N PRO A 180 7.47 -15.19 3.07
CA PRO A 180 7.04 -15.68 4.39
C PRO A 180 6.82 -17.18 4.47
N ILE A 181 6.40 -17.81 3.37
CA ILE A 181 6.16 -19.26 3.29
C ILE A 181 7.46 -20.06 3.37
N LEU A 182 8.53 -19.61 2.70
CA LEU A 182 9.83 -20.25 2.86
C LEU A 182 10.35 -20.08 4.28
N TRP A 183 10.13 -18.88 4.87
CA TRP A 183 10.48 -18.68 6.27
C TRP A 183 9.66 -19.57 7.21
N ARG A 184 8.36 -19.78 6.98
CA ARG A 184 7.56 -20.74 7.78
C ARG A 184 8.16 -22.16 7.74
N ARG A 185 8.68 -22.58 6.58
CA ARG A 185 9.38 -23.87 6.45
C ARG A 185 10.68 -23.89 7.27
N ILE A 186 11.46 -22.81 7.24
CA ILE A 186 12.68 -22.67 8.07
C ILE A 186 12.34 -22.73 9.57
N GLU A 187 11.26 -22.07 9.99
CA GLU A 187 10.83 -22.13 11.39
C GLU A 187 10.44 -23.55 11.80
N ALA A 188 9.67 -24.25 10.95
CA ALA A 188 9.31 -25.64 11.18
C ALA A 188 10.56 -26.54 11.22
N ALA A 189 11.53 -26.31 10.33
CA ALA A 189 12.79 -27.04 10.31
C ALA A 189 13.63 -26.81 11.57
N LYS A 190 13.76 -25.55 12.04
CA LYS A 190 14.46 -25.21 13.30
C LYS A 190 13.74 -25.77 14.53
N ALA A 191 12.40 -25.81 14.51
CA ALA A 191 11.62 -26.43 15.58
C ALA A 191 11.82 -27.96 15.61
N ALA A 192 11.86 -28.61 14.44
CA ALA A 192 12.11 -30.05 14.33
C ALA A 192 13.57 -30.42 14.61
N ASN A 193 14.51 -29.53 14.30
CA ASN A 193 15.94 -29.69 14.55
C ASN A 193 16.51 -28.44 15.25
N PRO A 194 16.49 -28.39 16.59
CA PRO A 194 17.03 -27.24 17.34
C PRO A 194 18.51 -26.94 17.06
N ARG A 195 19.27 -27.91 16.54
CA ARG A 195 20.69 -27.75 16.18
C ARG A 195 20.91 -26.97 14.88
N LEU A 196 19.90 -26.84 14.01
CA LEU A 196 20.00 -26.08 12.77
C LEU A 196 20.48 -24.66 13.07
N LYS A 197 21.65 -24.24 12.59
CA LYS A 197 22.18 -22.89 12.80
C LYS A 197 21.65 -21.92 11.75
N ILE A 198 21.24 -20.74 12.17
CA ILE A 198 20.79 -19.66 11.28
C ILE A 198 21.69 -18.45 11.47
N ILE A 199 22.42 -18.09 10.42
CA ILE A 199 23.23 -16.88 10.32
C ILE A 199 22.46 -15.86 9.48
N VAL A 200 22.39 -14.61 9.93
CA VAL A 200 21.83 -13.50 9.14
C VAL A 200 22.89 -12.42 8.99
N SER A 201 23.21 -12.01 7.76
CA SER A 201 24.04 -10.84 7.46
C SER A 201 23.18 -9.76 6.82
N ASP A 202 22.93 -8.69 7.57
CA ASP A 202 22.12 -7.54 7.14
C ASP A 202 22.44 -6.33 8.03
N PRO A 203 22.61 -5.10 7.50
CA PRO A 203 22.80 -3.90 8.32
C PRO A 203 21.63 -3.62 9.28
N ARG A 204 20.45 -4.19 9.01
CA ARG A 204 19.27 -4.11 9.86
C ARG A 204 19.09 -5.39 10.66
N VAL A 205 18.65 -5.25 11.91
CA VAL A 205 18.03 -6.32 12.68
C VAL A 205 16.65 -6.57 12.08
N THR A 206 16.60 -7.36 11.01
CA THR A 206 15.36 -7.69 10.32
C THR A 206 14.53 -8.70 11.12
N GLN A 207 13.31 -8.96 10.69
CA GLN A 207 12.45 -9.97 11.34
C GLN A 207 12.99 -11.38 11.21
N SER A 208 13.88 -11.62 10.23
CA SER A 208 14.60 -12.89 10.11
C SER A 208 15.60 -13.09 11.26
N CYS A 209 16.11 -12.00 11.86
CA CYS A 209 17.02 -12.07 13.02
C CYS A 209 16.35 -12.61 14.29
N ALA A 210 15.01 -12.61 14.39
CA ALA A 210 14.28 -13.11 15.57
C ALA A 210 14.53 -14.61 15.86
N MET A 211 15.06 -15.35 14.89
CA MET A 211 15.43 -16.77 15.04
C MET A 211 16.88 -17.05 14.63
N ALA A 212 17.67 -16.01 14.36
CA ALA A 212 19.07 -16.19 14.04
C ALA A 212 19.85 -16.61 15.28
N ASP A 213 20.73 -17.59 15.13
CA ASP A 213 21.76 -17.92 16.12
C ASP A 213 22.90 -16.89 16.08
N LEU A 214 23.09 -16.21 14.93
CA LEU A 214 24.10 -15.17 14.74
C LEU A 214 23.60 -14.08 13.78
N HIS A 215 23.72 -12.82 14.19
CA HIS A 215 23.48 -11.66 13.33
C HIS A 215 24.78 -10.90 13.06
N LEU A 216 25.22 -10.92 11.81
CA LEU A 216 26.35 -10.16 11.30
C LEU A 216 25.83 -8.81 10.80
N GLN A 217 25.78 -7.82 11.70
CA GLN A 217 25.29 -6.48 11.38
C GLN A 217 26.36 -5.64 10.67
N LEU A 218 26.72 -6.00 9.45
CA LEU A 218 27.78 -5.37 8.66
C LEU A 218 27.43 -3.98 8.12
N LEU A 219 28.45 -3.22 7.73
CA LEU A 219 28.31 -2.00 6.93
C LEU A 219 27.92 -2.36 5.49
N PRO A 220 26.91 -1.69 4.88
CA PRO A 220 26.57 -1.93 3.47
C PRO A 220 27.79 -1.80 2.57
N GLY A 221 27.95 -2.71 1.60
CA GLY A 221 29.08 -2.71 0.67
C GLY A 221 30.25 -3.61 1.07
N THR A 222 30.27 -4.13 2.30
CA THR A 222 31.41 -4.92 2.83
C THR A 222 31.21 -6.43 2.76
N ASP A 223 30.19 -6.90 2.02
CA ASP A 223 29.82 -8.32 1.94
C ASP A 223 30.95 -9.21 1.41
N ILE A 224 31.73 -8.73 0.42
CA ILE A 224 32.86 -9.49 -0.15
C ILE A 224 33.95 -9.67 0.90
N VAL A 225 34.28 -8.61 1.64
CA VAL A 225 35.25 -8.63 2.75
C VAL A 225 34.87 -9.69 3.78
N LEU A 226 33.59 -9.72 4.17
CA LEU A 226 33.05 -10.73 5.09
C LEU A 226 33.20 -12.15 4.54
N HIS A 227 32.77 -12.39 3.29
CA HIS A 227 32.84 -13.72 2.69
C HIS A 227 34.29 -14.18 2.49
N HIS A 228 35.22 -13.29 2.15
CA HIS A 228 36.64 -13.60 2.06
C HIS A 228 37.22 -13.97 3.43
N ALA A 229 36.87 -13.25 4.49
CA ALA A 229 37.30 -13.58 5.85
C ALA A 229 36.78 -14.97 6.31
N ILE A 230 35.51 -15.28 6.02
CA ILE A 230 34.94 -16.62 6.26
C ILE A 230 35.68 -17.67 5.44
N GLY A 231 35.90 -17.42 4.15
CA GLY A 231 36.60 -18.32 3.24
C GLY A 231 38.04 -18.61 3.67
N ARG A 232 38.77 -17.58 4.11
CA ARG A 232 40.11 -17.70 4.69
C ARG A 232 40.10 -18.65 5.89
N LEU A 233 39.24 -18.41 6.87
CA LEU A 233 39.20 -19.21 8.09
C LEU A 233 38.76 -20.65 7.83
N LEU A 234 37.83 -20.89 6.89
CA LEU A 234 37.48 -22.25 6.46
C LEU A 234 38.69 -23.00 5.88
N ILE A 235 39.56 -22.31 5.14
CA ILE A 235 40.80 -22.90 4.62
C ILE A 235 41.81 -23.14 5.75
N GLU A 236 42.07 -22.13 6.60
CA GLU A 236 43.03 -22.22 7.71
C GLU A 236 42.66 -23.33 8.72
N GLN A 237 41.36 -23.57 8.94
CA GLN A 237 40.85 -24.61 9.85
C GLN A 237 40.67 -25.99 9.18
N GLY A 238 41.12 -26.15 7.93
CA GLY A 238 41.01 -27.43 7.22
C GLY A 238 39.57 -27.88 6.92
N LYS A 239 38.64 -26.93 6.80
CA LYS A 239 37.22 -27.18 6.48
C LYS A 239 36.92 -27.15 4.98
N ALA A 240 37.90 -26.80 4.16
CA ALA A 240 37.80 -26.91 2.71
C ALA A 240 37.86 -28.38 2.25
N ASP A 241 37.01 -28.78 1.30
CA ASP A 241 36.98 -30.13 0.75
C ASP A 241 38.05 -30.30 -0.32
N ALA A 242 39.23 -30.75 0.09
CA ALA A 242 40.38 -30.93 -0.81
C ALA A 242 40.10 -31.88 -1.98
N HIS A 243 39.27 -32.92 -1.78
CA HIS A 243 38.96 -33.88 -2.84
C HIS A 243 38.03 -33.25 -3.88
N PHE A 244 36.96 -32.60 -3.42
CA PHE A 244 36.03 -31.89 -4.30
C PHE A 244 36.74 -30.79 -5.10
N LEU A 245 37.59 -30.00 -4.43
CA LEU A 245 38.35 -28.92 -5.06
C LEU A 245 39.24 -29.43 -6.20
N GLN A 246 39.99 -30.52 -5.98
CA GLN A 246 40.87 -31.07 -7.00
C GLN A 246 40.11 -31.66 -8.19
N GLN A 247 39.02 -32.40 -7.92
CA GLN A 247 38.32 -33.17 -8.94
C GLN A 247 37.27 -32.36 -9.71
N HIS A 248 36.59 -31.42 -9.05
CA HIS A 248 35.34 -30.83 -9.55
C HIS A 248 35.38 -29.30 -9.68
N THR A 249 36.50 -28.65 -9.36
CA THR A 249 36.61 -27.18 -9.45
C THR A 249 37.82 -26.70 -10.25
N ASN A 250 37.75 -25.46 -10.73
CA ASN A 250 38.85 -24.67 -11.27
C ASN A 250 39.06 -23.42 -10.40
N GLY A 251 40.28 -22.87 -10.35
CA GLY A 251 40.55 -21.53 -9.79
C GLY A 251 40.80 -21.45 -8.27
N TYR A 252 40.82 -22.57 -7.55
CA TYR A 252 41.01 -22.61 -6.10
C TYR A 252 42.28 -21.89 -5.60
N GLU A 253 43.44 -22.13 -6.21
CA GLU A 253 44.71 -21.54 -5.72
C GLU A 253 44.69 -20.01 -5.75
N LYS A 254 44.20 -19.42 -6.84
CA LYS A 254 44.06 -17.95 -6.95
C LYS A 254 43.06 -17.39 -5.92
N TYR A 255 42.00 -18.14 -5.61
CA TYR A 255 41.07 -17.77 -4.55
C TYR A 255 41.74 -17.83 -3.17
N ARG A 256 42.47 -18.91 -2.89
CA ARG A 256 43.23 -19.08 -1.65
C ARG A 256 44.23 -17.95 -1.45
N GLU A 257 45.01 -17.59 -2.47
CA GLU A 257 45.94 -16.46 -2.42
C GLU A 257 45.23 -15.15 -2.08
N MET A 258 44.09 -14.86 -2.73
CA MET A 258 43.31 -13.64 -2.52
C MET A 258 42.77 -13.52 -1.08
N VAL A 259 42.09 -14.55 -0.57
CA VAL A 259 41.48 -14.48 0.76
C VAL A 259 42.51 -14.42 1.90
N MET A 260 43.75 -14.83 1.64
CA MET A 260 44.84 -14.78 2.63
C MET A 260 45.49 -13.39 2.75
N GLN A 261 45.22 -12.47 1.82
CA GLN A 261 45.86 -11.15 1.80
C GLN A 261 45.48 -10.27 2.99
N ARG A 262 44.22 -10.35 3.45
CA ARG A 262 43.70 -9.52 4.55
C ARG A 262 43.53 -10.32 5.83
N SER A 263 43.92 -9.75 6.95
CA SER A 263 43.71 -10.35 8.27
C SER A 263 42.24 -10.31 8.70
N ILE A 264 41.85 -11.19 9.62
CA ILE A 264 40.49 -11.22 10.17
C ILE A 264 40.17 -9.96 10.98
N ALA A 265 41.16 -9.40 11.68
CA ALA A 265 40.99 -8.15 12.43
C ALA A 265 40.69 -6.96 11.50
N GLU A 266 41.42 -6.83 10.39
CA GLU A 266 41.16 -5.80 9.38
C GLU A 266 39.78 -5.99 8.74
N ALA A 267 39.42 -7.23 8.39
CA ALA A 267 38.11 -7.53 7.82
C ALA A 267 36.97 -7.18 8.77
N ALA A 268 37.10 -7.49 10.06
CA ALA A 268 36.14 -7.15 11.11
C ALA A 268 35.94 -5.63 11.24
N ILE A 269 37.03 -4.86 11.24
CA ILE A 269 36.99 -3.39 11.27
C ILE A 269 36.25 -2.84 10.05
N ILE A 270 36.62 -3.29 8.84
CA ILE A 270 35.97 -2.83 7.60
C ILE A 270 34.48 -3.17 7.59
N CYS A 271 34.12 -4.39 7.97
CA CYS A 271 32.72 -4.82 8.05
C CYS A 271 31.96 -4.11 9.18
N GLY A 272 32.66 -3.54 10.17
CA GLY A 272 32.06 -2.94 11.36
C GLY A 272 31.37 -3.97 12.25
N ILE A 273 31.92 -5.18 12.38
CA ILE A 273 31.44 -6.26 13.26
C ILE A 273 32.59 -6.78 14.13
N PRO A 274 32.31 -7.44 15.28
CA PRO A 274 33.35 -8.13 16.04
C PRO A 274 33.98 -9.28 15.22
N ASP A 275 35.27 -9.48 15.38
CA ASP A 275 36.00 -10.62 14.79
C ASP A 275 35.47 -11.97 15.32
N THR A 276 35.10 -12.04 16.60
CA THR A 276 34.46 -13.21 17.23
C THR A 276 33.23 -13.68 16.46
N ALA A 277 32.44 -12.76 15.92
CA ALA A 277 31.26 -13.09 15.12
C ALA A 277 31.64 -13.77 13.78
N ILE A 278 32.79 -13.42 13.19
CA ILE A 278 33.30 -14.09 11.98
C ILE A 278 33.72 -15.52 12.33
N TYR A 279 34.42 -15.72 13.46
CA TYR A 279 34.77 -17.05 13.94
C TYR A 279 33.53 -17.92 14.22
N ASP A 280 32.49 -17.37 14.85
CA ASP A 280 31.22 -18.08 15.08
C ASP A 280 30.55 -18.49 13.77
N ALA A 281 30.52 -17.61 12.77
CA ALA A 281 30.00 -17.93 11.45
C ALA A 281 30.76 -19.09 10.80
N VAL A 282 32.09 -19.07 10.87
CA VAL A 282 32.95 -20.14 10.35
C VAL A 282 32.73 -21.43 11.10
N HIS A 283 32.59 -21.39 12.43
CA HIS A 283 32.30 -22.58 13.23
C HIS A 283 30.99 -23.23 12.77
N TYR A 284 29.92 -22.45 12.62
CA TYR A 284 28.63 -22.98 12.16
C TYR A 284 28.67 -23.51 10.73
N ILE A 285 29.40 -22.87 9.81
CA ILE A 285 29.51 -23.30 8.41
C ILE A 285 30.43 -24.53 8.29
N GLY A 286 31.58 -24.53 8.97
CA GLY A 286 32.60 -25.57 8.88
C GLY A 286 32.22 -26.89 9.54
N GLU A 287 31.28 -26.89 10.51
CA GLU A 287 30.72 -28.10 11.13
C GLU A 287 29.44 -28.59 10.43
N ALA A 288 28.89 -27.83 9.48
CA ALA A 288 27.63 -28.18 8.83
C ALA A 288 27.77 -29.41 7.92
N LYS A 289 26.83 -30.34 8.04
CA LYS A 289 26.68 -31.43 7.06
C LYS A 289 26.00 -30.91 5.81
N GLY A 290 24.94 -30.10 5.96
CA GLY A 290 24.21 -29.44 4.89
C GLY A 290 24.23 -27.92 5.05
N PHE A 291 24.90 -27.23 4.13
CA PHE A 291 25.06 -25.78 4.16
C PHE A 291 24.27 -25.12 3.03
N MET A 292 23.29 -24.28 3.39
CA MET A 292 22.44 -23.55 2.45
C MET A 292 22.64 -22.04 2.63
N THR A 293 22.78 -21.31 1.54
CA THR A 293 22.71 -19.84 1.58
C THR A 293 21.42 -19.36 0.95
N MET A 294 20.86 -18.28 1.49
CA MET A 294 19.68 -17.61 0.95
C MET A 294 19.92 -16.11 0.85
N TRP A 295 19.86 -15.56 -0.36
CA TRP A 295 20.14 -14.13 -0.54
C TRP A 295 19.20 -13.48 -1.57
N THR A 296 19.18 -12.15 -1.60
CA THR A 296 18.37 -11.39 -2.55
C THR A 296 18.97 -10.00 -2.79
N MET A 297 18.15 -8.96 -2.77
CA MET A 297 18.50 -7.58 -3.12
C MET A 297 19.67 -6.96 -2.37
N GLY A 298 19.97 -7.35 -1.12
CA GLY A 298 21.11 -6.79 -0.37
C GLY A 298 22.46 -7.08 -1.05
N LEU A 299 22.58 -8.21 -1.73
CA LEU A 299 23.75 -8.55 -2.55
C LEU A 299 23.57 -8.13 -4.00
N ASN A 300 22.37 -8.31 -4.57
CA ASN A 300 22.16 -8.15 -6.01
C ASN A 300 22.16 -6.69 -6.46
N GLN A 301 21.53 -5.79 -5.70
CA GLN A 301 21.35 -4.37 -6.05
C GLN A 301 22.54 -3.55 -5.55
N SER A 302 23.68 -3.77 -6.18
CA SER A 302 25.01 -3.27 -5.79
C SER A 302 25.87 -3.08 -7.03
N VAL A 303 26.73 -2.06 -7.05
CA VAL A 303 27.73 -1.84 -8.13
C VAL A 303 28.77 -2.96 -8.27
N VAL A 304 28.91 -3.80 -7.25
CA VAL A 304 29.77 -5.00 -7.26
C VAL A 304 28.93 -6.27 -7.00
N GLY A 305 27.67 -6.25 -7.42
CA GLY A 305 26.69 -7.29 -7.13
C GLY A 305 27.11 -8.68 -7.63
N VAL A 306 27.73 -8.79 -8.80
CA VAL A 306 28.20 -10.10 -9.33
C VAL A 306 29.27 -10.69 -8.42
N HIS A 307 30.23 -9.88 -7.99
CA HIS A 307 31.30 -10.31 -7.09
C HIS A 307 30.77 -10.68 -5.69
N LYS A 308 29.78 -9.97 -5.16
CA LYS A 308 29.09 -10.36 -3.91
C LYS A 308 28.42 -11.73 -4.01
N ASN A 309 27.79 -12.02 -5.15
CA ASN A 309 27.16 -13.31 -5.40
C ASN A 309 28.20 -14.43 -5.55
N LEU A 310 29.26 -14.19 -6.32
CA LEU A 310 30.35 -15.15 -6.49
C LEU A 310 31.07 -15.46 -5.18
N SER A 311 31.31 -14.47 -4.32
CA SER A 311 31.99 -14.70 -3.04
C SER A 311 31.16 -15.58 -2.11
N LEU A 312 29.83 -15.46 -2.15
CA LEU A 312 28.92 -16.36 -1.44
C LEU A 312 28.89 -17.77 -2.04
N ILE A 313 28.85 -17.89 -3.38
CA ILE A 313 28.90 -19.18 -4.08
C ILE A 313 30.23 -19.89 -3.81
N ASN A 314 31.35 -19.17 -3.77
CA ASN A 314 32.67 -19.72 -3.47
C ASN A 314 32.68 -20.47 -2.13
N LEU A 315 31.96 -20.00 -1.11
CA LEU A 315 31.86 -20.71 0.18
C LEU A 315 31.28 -22.12 0.02
N HIS A 316 30.31 -22.32 -0.89
CA HIS A 316 29.79 -23.65 -1.20
C HIS A 316 30.80 -24.49 -1.97
N LEU A 317 31.50 -23.88 -2.94
CA LEU A 317 32.46 -24.60 -3.79
C LEU A 317 33.69 -25.05 -3.00
N ILE A 318 34.20 -24.24 -2.07
CA ILE A 318 35.36 -24.64 -1.24
C ILE A 318 34.99 -25.70 -0.20
N THR A 319 33.73 -25.77 0.23
CA THR A 319 33.27 -26.75 1.22
C THR A 319 32.65 -28.01 0.60
N GLY A 320 32.56 -28.07 -0.74
CA GLY A 320 31.87 -29.17 -1.46
C GLY A 320 30.35 -29.22 -1.23
N LYS A 321 29.74 -28.16 -0.69
CA LYS A 321 28.32 -28.13 -0.29
C LYS A 321 27.40 -27.69 -1.43
N ILE A 322 27.39 -28.47 -2.51
CA ILE A 322 26.55 -28.27 -3.70
C ILE A 322 26.16 -29.63 -4.30
N GLY A 323 24.97 -29.75 -4.87
CA GLY A 323 24.52 -31.02 -5.48
C GLY A 323 24.11 -32.10 -4.49
N GLN A 324 24.04 -31.80 -3.19
CA GLN A 324 23.70 -32.75 -2.13
C GLN A 324 22.52 -32.25 -1.28
N PRO A 325 21.79 -33.14 -0.58
CA PRO A 325 20.65 -32.73 0.25
C PRO A 325 21.03 -31.72 1.33
N GLY A 326 20.15 -30.75 1.55
CA GLY A 326 20.34 -29.69 2.55
C GLY A 326 21.43 -28.69 2.19
N SER A 327 21.93 -28.71 0.94
CA SER A 327 23.04 -27.85 0.52
C SER A 327 22.78 -27.10 -0.76
N GLY A 328 23.35 -25.91 -0.84
CA GLY A 328 23.53 -25.20 -2.10
C GLY A 328 23.23 -23.72 -2.02
N PRO A 329 23.80 -22.95 -2.96
CA PRO A 329 23.53 -21.53 -3.06
C PRO A 329 22.13 -21.29 -3.63
N PHE A 330 21.22 -20.70 -2.84
CA PHE A 330 19.83 -20.49 -3.22
C PHE A 330 19.44 -18.99 -3.29
N SER A 331 19.45 -18.42 -4.50
CA SER A 331 19.02 -17.04 -4.70
C SER A 331 17.49 -16.91 -4.62
N LEU A 332 16.99 -16.10 -3.68
CA LEU A 332 15.57 -15.85 -3.49
C LEU A 332 15.04 -14.90 -4.56
N THR A 333 14.33 -15.45 -5.54
CA THR A 333 13.70 -14.67 -6.60
C THR A 333 12.61 -13.75 -6.04
N GLY A 334 12.67 -12.47 -6.38
CA GLY A 334 11.70 -11.47 -5.97
C GLY A 334 10.33 -11.69 -6.63
N GLN A 335 10.23 -11.43 -7.93
CA GLN A 335 8.99 -11.44 -8.71
C GLN A 335 8.50 -12.84 -9.09
N PRO A 336 7.21 -13.03 -9.42
CA PRO A 336 6.60 -14.35 -9.45
C PRO A 336 7.08 -15.21 -10.63
N ASN A 337 7.45 -14.58 -11.75
CA ASN A 337 7.90 -15.26 -12.96
C ASN A 337 9.20 -14.67 -13.55
N ALA A 338 10.04 -14.09 -12.69
CA ALA A 338 11.34 -13.59 -13.15
C ALA A 338 12.23 -14.70 -13.70
N MET A 339 12.06 -15.95 -13.27
CA MET A 339 12.78 -17.11 -13.84
C MET A 339 12.26 -17.47 -15.23
N GLY A 340 10.93 -17.61 -15.40
CA GLY A 340 10.32 -17.87 -16.71
C GLY A 340 10.68 -16.83 -17.78
N GLY A 341 10.77 -15.55 -17.39
CA GLY A 341 11.26 -14.50 -18.27
C GLY A 341 12.70 -14.70 -18.75
N ARG A 342 13.58 -15.28 -17.93
CA ARG A 342 14.98 -15.56 -18.31
C ARG A 342 15.10 -16.84 -19.15
N GLU A 343 14.28 -17.85 -18.85
CA GLU A 343 14.17 -19.09 -19.64
C GLU A 343 13.84 -18.81 -21.10
N VAL A 344 12.96 -17.84 -21.37
CA VAL A 344 12.60 -17.45 -22.74
C VAL A 344 13.48 -16.34 -23.33
N GLY A 345 14.50 -15.87 -22.60
CA GLY A 345 15.47 -14.89 -23.08
C GLY A 345 15.03 -13.42 -22.99
N GLY A 346 14.11 -13.07 -22.09
CA GLY A 346 13.52 -11.73 -21.92
C GLY A 346 14.42 -10.65 -21.32
N LEU A 347 15.75 -10.79 -21.40
CA LEU A 347 16.72 -9.75 -21.07
C LEU A 347 17.52 -9.37 -22.32
N SER A 348 18.06 -8.15 -22.32
CA SER A 348 18.69 -7.55 -23.50
C SER A 348 19.95 -8.28 -23.99
N ASN A 349 20.52 -9.13 -23.13
CA ASN A 349 21.76 -9.88 -23.38
C ASN A 349 21.56 -11.42 -23.41
N LEU A 350 20.32 -11.91 -23.44
CA LEU A 350 20.01 -13.35 -23.42
C LEU A 350 19.35 -13.84 -24.71
N LEU A 351 19.52 -15.13 -25.04
CA LEU A 351 18.68 -15.85 -26.00
C LEU A 351 17.79 -16.88 -25.27
N PRO A 352 16.67 -17.31 -25.88
CA PRO A 352 15.80 -18.31 -25.28
C PRO A 352 16.49 -19.67 -25.05
N ALA A 353 15.99 -20.39 -24.04
CA ALA A 353 16.48 -21.67 -23.56
C ALA A 353 17.96 -21.67 -23.19
N HIS A 354 18.38 -20.66 -22.41
CA HIS A 354 19.76 -20.45 -21.93
C HIS A 354 20.82 -20.38 -23.02
N ARG A 355 20.42 -20.19 -24.28
CA ARG A 355 21.36 -19.97 -25.37
C ARG A 355 22.13 -18.66 -25.15
N VAL A 356 23.39 -18.69 -25.53
CA VAL A 356 24.33 -17.57 -25.43
C VAL A 356 24.24 -16.67 -26.66
N LEU A 357 23.96 -15.38 -26.47
CA LEU A 357 23.81 -14.39 -27.54
C LEU A 357 25.05 -14.27 -28.43
N ASP A 358 26.24 -14.20 -27.83
CA ASP A 358 27.50 -14.05 -28.55
C ASP A 358 27.92 -15.31 -29.33
N ASN A 359 27.20 -16.43 -29.18
CA ASN A 359 27.48 -17.65 -29.92
C ASN A 359 26.71 -17.65 -31.27
N PRO A 360 27.41 -17.64 -32.43
CA PRO A 360 26.76 -17.58 -33.73
C PRO A 360 25.88 -18.82 -34.03
N ALA A 361 26.27 -20.01 -33.59
CA ALA A 361 25.48 -21.22 -33.79
C ALA A 361 24.16 -21.18 -32.99
N HIS A 362 24.21 -20.60 -31.78
CA HIS A 362 23.00 -20.39 -30.98
C HIS A 362 22.04 -19.39 -31.62
N ARG A 363 22.56 -18.27 -32.15
CA ARG A 363 21.74 -17.30 -32.89
C ARG A 363 21.09 -17.92 -34.11
N LEU A 364 21.86 -18.67 -34.90
CA LEU A 364 21.36 -19.35 -36.09
C LEU A 364 20.25 -20.35 -35.72
N ALA A 365 20.44 -21.18 -34.69
CA ALA A 365 19.43 -22.15 -34.26
C ALA A 365 18.10 -21.49 -33.86
N VAL A 366 18.14 -20.35 -33.14
CA VAL A 366 16.93 -19.62 -32.76
C VAL A 366 16.30 -18.94 -33.99
N GLN A 367 17.10 -18.34 -34.87
CA GLN A 367 16.65 -17.72 -36.10
C GLN A 367 15.91 -18.72 -37.01
N GLU A 368 16.52 -19.88 -37.27
CA GLU A 368 15.95 -20.94 -38.09
C GLU A 368 14.64 -21.48 -37.50
N PHE A 369 14.59 -21.63 -36.17
CA PHE A 369 13.38 -22.08 -35.49
C PHE A 369 12.23 -21.07 -35.60
N TRP A 370 12.50 -19.77 -35.46
CA TRP A 370 11.47 -18.72 -35.56
C TRP A 370 11.10 -18.34 -36.99
N GLY A 371 11.98 -18.57 -37.97
CA GLY A 371 11.78 -18.17 -39.37
C GLY A 371 11.81 -16.65 -39.61
N GLY A 372 12.54 -15.92 -38.77
CA GLY A 372 12.58 -14.47 -38.74
C GLY A 372 13.79 -13.84 -39.44
N VAL A 373 14.15 -12.61 -39.02
CA VAL A 373 15.35 -11.89 -39.48
C VAL A 373 16.61 -12.37 -38.74
N PRO A 374 17.82 -12.09 -39.27
CA PRO A 374 19.06 -12.38 -38.55
C PRO A 374 19.09 -11.74 -37.16
N LEU A 375 19.42 -12.55 -36.14
CA LEU A 375 19.53 -12.06 -34.76
C LEU A 375 20.83 -11.27 -34.58
N SER A 376 20.71 -10.07 -34.01
CA SER A 376 21.86 -9.22 -33.67
C SER A 376 22.81 -9.92 -32.69
N ASP A 377 24.12 -9.77 -32.91
CA ASP A 377 25.18 -10.21 -32.00
C ASP A 377 25.44 -9.21 -30.86
N LYS A 378 24.86 -8.02 -30.92
CA LYS A 378 25.06 -6.98 -29.90
C LYS A 378 23.97 -7.08 -28.84
N PRO A 379 24.32 -7.06 -27.54
CA PRO A 379 23.33 -6.85 -26.49
C PRO A 379 22.52 -5.58 -26.73
N GLY A 380 21.22 -5.63 -26.45
CA GLY A 380 20.38 -4.44 -26.46
C GLY A 380 20.58 -3.59 -25.20
N LEU A 381 19.91 -2.43 -25.19
CA LEU A 381 19.89 -1.52 -24.05
C LEU A 381 19.27 -2.20 -22.81
N THR A 382 19.94 -2.07 -21.67
CA THR A 382 19.39 -2.53 -20.37
C THR A 382 18.36 -1.55 -19.81
N ALA A 383 17.68 -1.94 -18.73
CA ALA A 383 16.57 -1.18 -18.15
C ALA A 383 16.91 0.30 -17.85
N THR A 384 18.10 0.62 -17.33
CA THR A 384 18.52 2.01 -17.08
C THR A 384 18.97 2.70 -18.38
N GLU A 385 19.76 2.00 -19.21
CA GLU A 385 20.25 2.49 -20.50
C GLU A 385 19.12 2.82 -21.49
N MET A 386 17.98 2.14 -21.41
CA MET A 386 16.78 2.47 -22.19
C MET A 386 16.31 3.89 -21.91
N PHE A 387 16.26 4.30 -20.63
CA PHE A 387 15.80 5.63 -20.25
C PHE A 387 16.86 6.69 -20.54
N GLU A 388 18.14 6.36 -20.40
CA GLU A 388 19.23 7.21 -20.90
C GLU A 388 19.11 7.45 -22.41
N ALA A 389 18.85 6.40 -23.19
CA ALA A 389 18.66 6.48 -24.63
C ALA A 389 17.37 7.24 -25.02
N LEU A 390 16.31 7.19 -24.22
CA LEU A 390 15.14 8.06 -24.41
C LEU A 390 15.49 9.54 -24.15
N HIS A 391 16.33 9.78 -23.14
CA HIS A 391 16.70 11.12 -22.73
C HIS A 391 17.63 11.82 -23.74
N ASP A 392 18.62 11.10 -24.28
CA ASP A 392 19.53 11.61 -25.32
C ASP A 392 18.95 11.49 -26.74
N GLY A 393 17.89 10.68 -26.90
CA GLY A 393 17.16 10.51 -28.14
C GLY A 393 17.68 9.41 -29.04
N ARG A 394 18.62 8.55 -28.64
CA ARG A 394 18.95 7.32 -29.38
C ARG A 394 17.73 6.40 -29.51
N LEU A 395 16.99 6.23 -28.42
CA LEU A 395 15.72 5.50 -28.39
C LEU A 395 14.55 6.47 -28.64
N LYS A 396 13.64 6.12 -29.54
CA LYS A 396 12.52 6.99 -29.93
C LYS A 396 11.20 6.52 -29.32
N ALA A 397 10.97 5.23 -29.29
CA ALA A 397 9.75 4.65 -28.75
C ALA A 397 10.03 3.58 -27.70
N ILE A 398 9.20 3.55 -26.66
CA ILE A 398 9.24 2.53 -25.62
C ILE A 398 7.84 1.99 -25.37
N TRP A 399 7.75 0.67 -25.22
CA TRP A 399 6.54 -0.02 -24.77
C TRP A 399 6.77 -0.58 -23.37
N ILE A 400 6.09 -0.01 -22.37
CA ILE A 400 6.18 -0.41 -20.97
C ILE A 400 5.02 -1.38 -20.66
N MET A 401 5.34 -2.55 -20.13
CA MET A 401 4.35 -3.59 -19.84
C MET A 401 4.38 -4.00 -18.36
N SER A 402 3.22 -3.94 -17.68
CA SER A 402 3.03 -4.45 -16.32
C SER A 402 4.09 -3.98 -15.31
N SER A 403 4.58 -2.74 -15.45
CA SER A 403 5.69 -2.18 -14.66
C SER A 403 5.51 -0.68 -14.45
N ASN A 404 5.99 -0.17 -13.31
CA ASN A 404 5.96 1.25 -12.96
C ASN A 404 7.38 1.80 -12.74
N PRO A 405 8.15 2.07 -13.81
CA PRO A 405 9.52 2.57 -13.74
C PRO A 405 9.67 3.87 -12.94
N LEU A 406 8.65 4.72 -12.88
CA LEU A 406 8.70 5.98 -12.13
C LEU A 406 8.67 5.81 -10.61
N VAL A 407 8.52 4.59 -10.12
CA VAL A 407 8.68 4.23 -8.71
C VAL A 407 9.78 3.19 -8.53
N SER A 408 9.97 2.26 -9.47
CA SER A 408 10.90 1.14 -9.29
C SER A 408 12.33 1.34 -9.80
N LEU A 409 12.56 2.19 -10.81
CA LEU A 409 13.91 2.48 -11.31
C LEU A 409 14.63 3.51 -10.42
N PRO A 410 15.98 3.51 -10.39
CA PRO A 410 16.74 4.56 -9.74
C PRO A 410 16.53 5.92 -10.42
N ASP A 411 16.94 6.99 -9.75
CA ASP A 411 16.83 8.38 -10.21
C ASP A 411 15.49 8.67 -10.91
N ALA A 412 14.41 8.49 -10.16
CA ALA A 412 13.06 8.50 -10.73
C ALA A 412 12.72 9.83 -11.46
N ARG A 413 13.37 10.95 -11.09
CA ARG A 413 13.23 12.24 -11.77
C ARG A 413 13.91 12.24 -13.14
N PHE A 414 15.08 11.63 -13.28
CA PHE A 414 15.70 11.40 -14.58
C PHE A 414 14.83 10.50 -15.45
N MET A 415 14.29 9.40 -14.91
CA MET A 415 13.39 8.51 -15.63
C MET A 415 12.12 9.23 -16.12
N GLU A 416 11.58 10.11 -15.28
CA GLU A 416 10.45 10.97 -15.63
C GLU A 416 10.80 11.98 -16.74
N ALA A 417 11.99 12.59 -16.69
CA ALA A 417 12.48 13.48 -17.74
C ALA A 417 12.70 12.74 -19.07
N ALA A 418 13.18 11.49 -19.02
CA ALA A 418 13.34 10.63 -20.20
C ALA A 418 11.99 10.32 -20.88
N LEU A 419 10.95 9.97 -20.12
CA LEU A 419 9.62 9.73 -20.68
C LEU A 419 9.01 10.99 -21.30
N LYS A 420 9.25 12.18 -20.73
CA LYS A 420 8.84 13.46 -21.33
C LYS A 420 9.49 13.70 -22.70
N LYS A 421 10.72 13.22 -22.90
CA LYS A 421 11.51 13.39 -24.13
C LYS A 421 11.27 12.32 -25.19
N ALA A 422 10.88 11.11 -24.79
CA ALA A 422 10.52 10.00 -25.67
C ALA A 422 9.62 10.50 -26.82
N LYS A 423 9.72 9.94 -28.04
CA LYS A 423 8.83 10.34 -29.15
C LYS A 423 7.49 9.62 -29.13
N PHE A 424 7.47 8.40 -28.60
CA PHE A 424 6.25 7.62 -28.48
C PHE A 424 6.32 6.67 -27.27
N VAL A 425 5.31 6.69 -26.40
CA VAL A 425 5.24 5.83 -25.21
C VAL A 425 3.96 5.02 -25.25
N VAL A 426 4.10 3.69 -25.25
CA VAL A 426 2.99 2.74 -25.09
C VAL A 426 3.03 2.20 -23.67
N VAL A 427 1.90 2.20 -22.97
CA VAL A 427 1.78 1.61 -21.63
C VAL A 427 0.69 0.56 -21.64
N GLN A 428 1.07 -0.68 -21.39
CA GLN A 428 0.17 -1.81 -21.23
C GLN A 428 0.05 -2.15 -19.75
N GLU A 429 -1.13 -1.92 -19.18
CA GLU A 429 -1.33 -1.92 -17.74
C GLU A 429 -2.76 -2.32 -17.35
N ILE A 430 -2.91 -2.82 -16.12
CA ILE A 430 -4.13 -3.32 -15.51
C ILE A 430 -4.88 -2.20 -14.79
N SER A 431 -4.15 -1.34 -14.08
CA SER A 431 -4.67 -0.30 -13.18
C SER A 431 -4.47 1.11 -13.76
N ASN A 432 -5.34 2.06 -13.42
CA ASN A 432 -5.24 3.48 -13.77
C ASN A 432 -4.36 4.30 -12.80
N LYS A 433 -3.71 3.64 -11.82
CA LYS A 433 -2.92 4.29 -10.77
C LYS A 433 -1.43 4.53 -11.10
N PRO A 434 -0.72 3.69 -11.88
CA PRO A 434 0.69 3.91 -12.17
C PRO A 434 0.98 5.26 -12.83
N GLU A 435 2.02 5.95 -12.35
CA GLU A 435 2.39 7.29 -12.82
C GLU A 435 2.83 7.34 -14.28
N THR A 436 3.29 6.21 -14.82
CA THR A 436 3.70 6.09 -16.23
C THR A 436 2.57 6.40 -17.22
N LEU A 437 1.31 6.19 -16.82
CA LEU A 437 0.14 6.45 -17.68
C LEU A 437 0.01 7.93 -18.06
N ALA A 438 0.53 8.85 -17.25
CA ALA A 438 0.52 10.28 -17.58
C ALA A 438 1.31 10.58 -18.87
N TYR A 439 2.36 9.79 -19.13
CA TYR A 439 3.29 9.95 -20.25
C TYR A 439 2.93 9.10 -21.47
N ALA A 440 1.96 8.21 -21.35
CA ALA A 440 1.53 7.35 -22.44
C ALA A 440 0.88 8.14 -23.58
N ASP A 441 1.32 7.86 -24.80
CA ASP A 441 0.63 8.23 -26.03
C ASP A 441 -0.47 7.22 -26.36
N VAL A 442 -0.27 5.94 -25.99
CA VAL A 442 -1.26 4.85 -26.08
C VAL A 442 -1.28 4.04 -24.78
N ILE A 443 -2.48 3.79 -24.25
CA ILE A 443 -2.73 2.91 -23.11
C ILE A 443 -3.50 1.69 -23.61
N LEU A 444 -3.00 0.50 -23.27
CA LEU A 444 -3.59 -0.78 -23.64
C LEU A 444 -4.03 -1.53 -22.37
N PRO A 445 -5.35 -1.72 -22.13
CA PRO A 445 -5.84 -2.38 -20.92
C PRO A 445 -5.54 -3.88 -20.94
N ALA A 446 -4.77 -4.35 -19.95
CA ALA A 446 -4.37 -5.75 -19.83
C ALA A 446 -5.25 -6.53 -18.83
N ALA A 447 -5.38 -7.83 -19.06
CA ALA A 447 -6.01 -8.77 -18.13
C ALA A 447 -5.09 -9.09 -16.92
N ALA A 448 -5.69 -9.18 -15.74
CA ALA A 448 -5.00 -9.47 -14.48
C ALA A 448 -4.92 -10.97 -14.17
N TRP A 449 -4.36 -11.30 -12.99
CA TRP A 449 -4.45 -12.65 -12.43
C TRP A 449 -5.92 -13.12 -12.38
N ALA A 450 -6.16 -14.41 -12.61
CA ALA A 450 -7.49 -15.03 -12.75
C ALA A 450 -8.32 -14.61 -13.99
N GLU A 451 -7.91 -13.60 -14.76
CA GLU A 451 -8.58 -13.13 -15.99
C GLU A 451 -7.95 -13.70 -17.27
N LYS A 452 -6.76 -14.31 -17.16
CA LYS A 452 -5.98 -14.93 -18.22
C LYS A 452 -5.36 -16.24 -17.76
N GLU A 453 -4.91 -17.06 -18.70
CA GLU A 453 -4.23 -18.33 -18.45
C GLU A 453 -2.76 -18.28 -18.92
N GLY A 454 -1.92 -19.13 -18.33
CA GLY A 454 -0.53 -19.29 -18.75
C GLY A 454 0.33 -20.02 -17.73
N THR A 455 1.64 -19.81 -17.76
CA THR A 455 2.59 -20.46 -16.86
C THR A 455 3.51 -19.48 -16.13
N MET A 456 3.98 -19.90 -14.96
CA MET A 456 5.03 -19.22 -14.20
C MET A 456 6.05 -20.21 -13.63
N THR A 457 7.31 -19.81 -13.61
CA THR A 457 8.43 -20.54 -13.02
C THR A 457 8.95 -19.84 -11.76
N ASN A 458 8.94 -20.54 -10.62
CA ASN A 458 9.35 -20.01 -9.33
C ASN A 458 10.89 -20.10 -9.09
N ALA A 459 11.37 -19.72 -7.90
CA ALA A 459 12.80 -19.68 -7.60
C ALA A 459 13.50 -21.06 -7.55
N GLU A 460 12.77 -22.17 -7.38
CA GLU A 460 13.32 -23.53 -7.40
C GLU A 460 13.10 -24.23 -8.75
N ARG A 461 12.91 -23.46 -9.84
CA ARG A 461 12.70 -23.98 -11.21
C ARG A 461 11.38 -24.70 -11.41
N ARG A 462 10.43 -24.53 -10.49
CA ARG A 462 9.13 -25.20 -10.56
C ARG A 462 8.16 -24.41 -11.43
N ILE A 463 7.73 -25.03 -12.52
CA ILE A 463 6.73 -24.52 -13.46
C ILE A 463 5.35 -24.90 -12.95
N SER A 464 4.45 -23.92 -12.90
CA SER A 464 3.04 -24.09 -12.53
C SER A 464 2.13 -23.46 -13.56
N TYR A 465 1.00 -24.12 -13.82
CA TYR A 465 -0.07 -23.59 -14.65
C TYR A 465 -1.00 -22.66 -13.85
N LEU A 466 -1.40 -21.56 -14.49
CA LEU A 466 -2.28 -20.51 -13.98
C LEU A 466 -3.57 -20.51 -14.79
N ASN A 467 -4.69 -20.74 -14.11
CA ASN A 467 -6.02 -20.86 -14.71
C ASN A 467 -6.68 -19.49 -14.99
N LYS A 468 -7.37 -19.37 -16.12
CA LYS A 468 -8.42 -18.35 -16.32
C LYS A 468 -9.68 -18.77 -15.56
N ILE A 469 -10.19 -17.92 -14.68
CA ILE A 469 -11.29 -18.23 -13.73
C ILE A 469 -12.46 -17.25 -13.91
N THR A 470 -12.17 -16.02 -14.32
CA THR A 470 -13.15 -14.98 -14.62
C THR A 470 -12.77 -14.24 -15.89
N ASP A 471 -13.70 -13.47 -16.44
CA ASP A 471 -13.42 -12.59 -17.58
C ASP A 471 -12.84 -11.26 -17.10
N ALA A 472 -12.01 -10.66 -17.95
CA ALA A 472 -11.45 -9.33 -17.70
C ALA A 472 -12.55 -8.25 -17.82
N PRO A 473 -12.50 -7.17 -17.03
CA PRO A 473 -13.51 -6.12 -17.08
C PRO A 473 -13.43 -5.30 -18.38
N GLY A 474 -14.58 -4.98 -18.97
CA GLY A 474 -14.69 -4.18 -20.18
C GLY A 474 -14.10 -4.88 -21.40
N GLU A 475 -13.21 -4.19 -22.11
CA GLU A 475 -12.53 -4.65 -23.32
C GLU A 475 -11.07 -5.07 -23.05
N ALA A 476 -10.66 -5.25 -21.79
CA ALA A 476 -9.29 -5.64 -21.44
C ALA A 476 -8.93 -7.02 -22.02
N LEU A 477 -7.69 -7.17 -22.52
CA LEU A 477 -7.22 -8.40 -23.18
C LEU A 477 -5.98 -9.01 -22.48
N PRO A 478 -5.76 -10.33 -22.57
CA PRO A 478 -4.49 -10.95 -22.16
C PRO A 478 -3.28 -10.33 -22.88
N ASP A 479 -2.18 -10.14 -22.16
CA ASP A 479 -0.99 -9.47 -22.70
C ASP A 479 -0.43 -10.14 -23.97
N ALA A 480 -0.44 -11.48 -24.01
CA ALA A 480 0.04 -12.24 -25.18
C ALA A 480 -0.81 -11.97 -26.42
N GLU A 481 -2.12 -11.82 -26.26
CA GLU A 481 -3.05 -11.52 -27.35
C GLU A 481 -2.80 -10.11 -27.91
N ILE A 482 -2.57 -9.12 -27.03
CA ILE A 482 -2.23 -7.74 -27.42
C ILE A 482 -0.96 -7.73 -28.29
N LEU A 483 0.08 -8.44 -27.84
CA LEU A 483 1.35 -8.54 -28.57
C LEU A 483 1.21 -9.25 -29.91
N CYS A 484 0.45 -10.35 -29.97
CA CYS A 484 0.20 -11.09 -31.21
C CYS A 484 -0.57 -10.22 -32.22
N ARG A 485 -1.62 -9.53 -31.79
CA ARG A 485 -2.37 -8.60 -32.64
C ARG A 485 -1.48 -7.47 -33.15
N PHE A 486 -0.64 -6.89 -32.30
CA PHE A 486 0.34 -5.88 -32.73
C PHE A 486 1.32 -6.44 -33.78
N ALA A 487 1.87 -7.64 -33.57
CA ALA A 487 2.78 -8.29 -34.52
C ALA A 487 2.12 -8.54 -35.89
N GLN A 488 0.84 -8.93 -35.89
CA GLN A 488 0.06 -9.08 -37.12
C GLN A 488 -0.15 -7.74 -37.84
N LYS A 489 -0.47 -6.65 -37.11
CA LYS A 489 -0.55 -5.29 -37.70
C LYS A 489 0.81 -4.78 -38.20
N MET A 490 1.91 -5.25 -37.59
CA MET A 490 3.26 -5.03 -38.10
C MET A 490 3.52 -5.78 -39.42
N GLY A 491 2.72 -6.77 -39.77
CA GLY A 491 2.84 -7.59 -40.98
C GLY A 491 3.71 -8.84 -40.79
N PHE A 492 3.99 -9.22 -39.54
CA PHE A 492 4.80 -10.39 -39.22
C PHE A 492 3.95 -11.67 -39.16
N LYS A 493 4.53 -12.79 -39.61
CA LYS A 493 3.90 -14.13 -39.59
C LYS A 493 4.31 -14.91 -38.33
N GLY A 494 3.58 -15.96 -37.98
CA GLY A 494 3.89 -16.82 -36.83
C GLY A 494 3.48 -16.23 -35.48
N PHE A 495 2.44 -15.38 -35.50
CA PHE A 495 1.79 -14.76 -34.34
C PHE A 495 0.27 -14.97 -34.36
N ASP A 496 -0.20 -15.90 -35.18
CA ASP A 496 -1.59 -16.33 -35.39
C ASP A 496 -1.97 -17.52 -34.49
N TYR A 497 -1.49 -17.51 -33.25
CA TYR A 497 -1.79 -18.53 -32.24
C TYR A 497 -3.28 -18.54 -31.89
N ALA A 498 -3.87 -19.73 -31.78
CA ALA A 498 -5.28 -19.87 -31.38
C ALA A 498 -5.49 -19.64 -29.87
N ASN A 499 -4.48 -19.95 -29.05
CA ASN A 499 -4.53 -19.82 -27.59
C ASN A 499 -3.11 -19.81 -26.97
N ALA A 500 -3.02 -19.52 -25.67
CA ALA A 500 -1.75 -19.47 -24.93
C ALA A 500 -1.01 -20.82 -24.87
N GLY A 501 -1.75 -21.94 -24.92
CA GLY A 501 -1.16 -23.29 -24.93
C GLY A 501 -0.30 -23.55 -26.17
N GLU A 502 -0.67 -23.03 -27.34
CA GLU A 502 0.15 -23.13 -28.55
C GLU A 502 1.46 -22.36 -28.44
N ILE A 503 1.42 -21.16 -27.82
CA ILE A 503 2.62 -20.37 -27.52
C ILE A 503 3.55 -21.17 -26.59
N TYR A 504 2.99 -21.75 -25.53
CA TYR A 504 3.75 -22.56 -24.60
C TYR A 504 4.37 -23.81 -25.26
N ASN A 505 3.62 -24.51 -26.12
CA ASN A 505 4.12 -25.66 -26.86
C ASN A 505 5.28 -25.27 -27.81
N GLU A 506 5.22 -24.10 -28.45
CA GLU A 506 6.32 -23.58 -29.26
C GLU A 506 7.56 -23.30 -28.40
N HIS A 507 7.39 -22.72 -27.21
CA HIS A 507 8.48 -22.54 -26.25
C HIS A 507 9.09 -23.88 -25.80
N CYS A 508 8.26 -24.86 -25.43
CA CYS A 508 8.71 -26.19 -25.04
C CYS A 508 9.57 -26.84 -26.12
N ARG A 509 9.13 -26.80 -27.39
CA ARG A 509 9.89 -27.32 -28.53
C ARG A 509 11.26 -26.66 -28.70
N LEU A 510 11.36 -25.35 -28.47
CA LEU A 510 12.63 -24.62 -28.60
C LEU A 510 13.67 -25.03 -27.55
N THR A 511 13.23 -25.62 -26.43
CA THR A 511 14.10 -26.04 -25.32
C THR A 511 14.68 -27.44 -25.50
N ALA A 512 14.20 -28.22 -26.47
CA ALA A 512 14.64 -29.59 -26.70
C ALA A 512 16.17 -29.69 -26.85
N GLY A 513 16.78 -30.62 -26.12
CA GLY A 513 18.23 -30.86 -26.12
C GLY A 513 19.09 -29.82 -25.38
N THR A 514 18.48 -28.84 -24.71
CA THR A 514 19.19 -27.90 -23.83
C THR A 514 19.24 -28.40 -22.39
N ASN A 515 20.04 -27.77 -21.52
CA ASN A 515 20.09 -28.16 -20.11
C ASN A 515 18.80 -27.87 -19.34
N ILE A 516 17.90 -27.03 -19.88
CA ILE A 516 16.61 -26.73 -19.24
C ILE A 516 15.46 -27.56 -19.81
N ASP A 517 15.72 -28.43 -20.79
CA ASP A 517 14.75 -29.10 -21.66
C ASP A 517 13.40 -29.39 -20.98
N ILE A 518 12.33 -28.75 -21.48
CA ILE A 518 10.94 -28.95 -21.07
C ILE A 518 10.07 -29.42 -22.24
N SER A 519 10.67 -30.06 -23.25
CA SER A 519 9.97 -30.58 -24.43
C SER A 519 8.87 -31.58 -24.11
N GLY A 520 8.94 -32.24 -22.95
CA GLY A 520 7.90 -33.16 -22.48
C GLY A 520 6.69 -32.49 -21.83
N LEU A 521 6.66 -31.15 -21.70
CA LEU A 521 5.57 -30.43 -21.03
C LEU A 521 4.50 -29.93 -22.01
N SER A 522 3.28 -29.84 -21.48
CA SER A 522 2.12 -29.20 -22.09
C SER A 522 1.21 -28.65 -20.98
N TYR A 523 0.25 -27.81 -21.33
CA TYR A 523 -0.74 -27.34 -20.35
C TYR A 523 -1.53 -28.48 -19.72
N GLN A 524 -1.95 -29.46 -20.52
CA GLN A 524 -2.66 -30.63 -20.04
C GLN A 524 -1.83 -31.35 -18.96
N LEU A 525 -0.55 -31.59 -19.23
CA LEU A 525 0.32 -32.29 -18.27
C LEU A 525 0.53 -31.46 -16.99
N LEU A 526 0.68 -30.14 -17.10
CA LEU A 526 0.82 -29.26 -15.92
C LEU A 526 -0.47 -29.19 -15.09
N GLN A 527 -1.64 -29.27 -15.72
CA GLN A 527 -2.92 -29.36 -15.03
C GLN A 527 -3.04 -30.69 -14.28
N GLU A 528 -2.65 -31.80 -14.91
CA GLU A 528 -2.66 -33.14 -14.30
C GLU A 528 -1.64 -33.27 -13.16
N LYS A 529 -0.39 -32.83 -13.37
CA LYS A 529 0.72 -32.94 -12.41
C LYS A 529 0.73 -31.84 -11.36
N ARG A 530 -0.12 -30.80 -11.51
CA ARG A 530 -0.14 -29.54 -10.76
C ARG A 530 1.10 -28.64 -10.96
N SER A 531 2.29 -29.20 -10.86
CA SER A 531 3.58 -28.52 -11.03
C SER A 531 4.71 -29.50 -11.31
N VAL A 532 5.79 -29.03 -11.92
CA VAL A 532 7.00 -29.80 -12.28
C VAL A 532 8.25 -28.95 -12.14
N GLN A 533 9.41 -29.54 -11.84
CA GLN A 533 10.70 -28.85 -11.84
C GLN A 533 11.49 -29.22 -13.08
N TRP A 534 11.92 -28.23 -13.87
CA TRP A 534 12.78 -28.53 -15.01
C TRP A 534 14.19 -28.93 -14.54
N PRO A 535 14.91 -29.79 -15.28
CA PRO A 535 14.55 -30.34 -16.61
C PRO A 535 13.44 -31.39 -16.62
N TYR A 536 12.67 -31.39 -17.70
CA TYR A 536 11.57 -32.31 -18.03
C TYR A 536 11.54 -32.64 -19.55
N PRO A 537 12.52 -33.43 -20.04
CA PRO A 537 12.55 -33.83 -21.45
C PRO A 537 11.40 -34.79 -21.79
N GLU A 538 11.17 -35.00 -23.09
CA GLU A 538 10.18 -35.95 -23.58
C GLU A 538 10.39 -37.36 -22.98
N GLY A 539 9.29 -37.99 -22.53
CA GLY A 539 9.33 -39.30 -21.88
C GLY A 539 9.64 -39.30 -20.38
N ALA A 540 9.95 -38.14 -19.77
CA ALA A 540 10.07 -38.02 -18.32
C ALA A 540 8.75 -38.37 -17.62
N LYS A 541 8.80 -39.19 -16.56
CA LYS A 541 7.60 -39.68 -15.83
C LYS A 541 7.43 -39.10 -14.43
N SER A 542 8.51 -38.62 -13.82
CA SER A 542 8.53 -38.01 -12.48
C SER A 542 7.91 -36.61 -12.48
N HIS A 543 8.09 -35.83 -11.40
CA HIS A 543 7.83 -34.39 -11.36
C HIS A 543 9.05 -33.56 -11.83
N GLY A 544 9.92 -34.16 -12.65
CA GLY A 544 11.15 -33.56 -13.16
C GLY A 544 12.35 -33.73 -12.22
N THR A 545 13.28 -32.76 -12.26
CA THR A 545 14.58 -32.86 -11.56
C THR A 545 14.65 -31.93 -10.35
N SER A 546 14.63 -32.51 -9.14
CA SER A 546 14.59 -31.72 -7.91
C SER A 546 15.91 -31.00 -7.61
N ARG A 547 17.06 -31.69 -7.70
CA ARG A 547 18.39 -31.12 -7.46
C ARG A 547 19.28 -31.30 -8.67
N LEU A 548 20.05 -30.27 -8.98
CA LEU A 548 21.05 -30.31 -10.05
C LEU A 548 22.42 -30.65 -9.49
N PHE A 549 23.31 -31.17 -10.34
CA PHE A 549 24.72 -31.46 -10.03
C PHE A 549 24.95 -32.50 -8.93
N THR A 550 24.02 -33.44 -8.74
CA THR A 550 24.19 -34.59 -7.83
C THR A 550 25.31 -35.55 -8.27
N ASP A 551 25.76 -35.41 -9.51
CA ASP A 551 26.88 -36.12 -10.14
C ASP A 551 28.17 -35.29 -10.20
N HIS A 552 28.15 -34.07 -9.66
CA HIS A 552 29.22 -33.07 -9.75
C HIS A 552 29.68 -32.75 -11.19
N SER A 553 28.77 -32.87 -12.16
CA SER A 553 28.99 -32.51 -13.56
C SER A 553 28.36 -31.16 -13.88
N PHE A 554 29.16 -30.09 -13.81
CA PHE A 554 28.67 -28.72 -14.01
C PHE A 554 28.43 -28.40 -15.49
N TYR A 555 27.67 -27.36 -15.79
CA TYR A 555 27.39 -26.95 -17.17
C TYR A 555 28.50 -26.09 -17.80
N THR A 556 29.66 -25.99 -17.15
CA THR A 556 30.87 -25.42 -17.73
C THR A 556 31.43 -26.33 -18.83
N PRO A 557 32.25 -25.79 -19.77
CA PRO A 557 32.80 -26.59 -20.86
C PRO A 557 33.61 -27.82 -20.41
N ASN A 558 34.30 -27.75 -19.27
CA ASN A 558 35.09 -28.85 -18.73
C ASN A 558 34.39 -29.63 -17.60
N LYS A 559 33.09 -29.40 -17.38
CA LYS A 559 32.27 -30.02 -16.34
C LYS A 559 32.71 -29.77 -14.89
N LYS A 560 33.64 -28.85 -14.66
CA LYS A 560 34.08 -28.41 -13.32
C LYS A 560 33.54 -27.02 -12.99
N ALA A 561 33.12 -26.79 -11.75
CA ALA A 561 32.70 -25.46 -11.30
C ALA A 561 33.89 -24.49 -11.26
N ASN A 562 33.65 -23.20 -11.47
CA ASN A 562 34.69 -22.18 -11.42
C ASN A 562 34.62 -21.39 -10.12
N ILE A 563 35.69 -21.47 -9.32
CA ILE A 563 35.90 -20.58 -8.17
C ILE A 563 36.55 -19.30 -8.70
N HIS A 564 35.84 -18.18 -8.55
CA HIS A 564 36.30 -16.88 -9.04
C HIS A 564 37.02 -16.11 -7.94
N SER A 565 38.08 -15.39 -8.30
CA SER A 565 38.89 -14.57 -7.39
C SER A 565 38.98 -13.14 -7.92
N PHE A 566 38.66 -12.17 -7.06
CA PHE A 566 38.53 -10.74 -7.36
C PHE A 566 38.78 -9.93 -6.08
N ASP A 567 39.12 -8.65 -6.25
CA ASP A 567 39.32 -7.72 -5.12
C ASP A 567 37.98 -7.38 -4.43
N ASP A 568 38.05 -6.92 -3.19
CA ASP A 568 36.89 -6.60 -2.37
C ASP A 568 36.61 -5.10 -2.22
N GLU A 569 37.12 -4.30 -3.16
CA GLU A 569 36.83 -2.88 -3.26
C GLU A 569 35.34 -2.61 -3.53
N ASN A 570 34.78 -1.63 -2.81
CA ASN A 570 33.42 -1.15 -3.03
C ASN A 570 33.45 0.15 -3.84
N ASN A 571 32.74 0.17 -4.96
CA ASN A 571 32.66 1.31 -5.87
C ASN A 571 31.35 2.11 -5.73
N SER A 572 30.62 1.90 -4.62
CA SER A 572 29.39 2.68 -4.35
C SER A 572 29.72 4.16 -4.17
N GLU A 573 28.68 5.00 -4.28
CA GLU A 573 28.79 6.43 -4.05
C GLU A 573 29.51 6.75 -2.72
N PRO A 574 30.61 7.53 -2.73
CA PRO A 574 31.38 7.80 -1.53
C PRO A 574 30.60 8.71 -0.56
N LEU A 575 30.83 8.52 0.74
CA LEU A 575 30.33 9.43 1.76
C LEU A 575 31.17 10.72 1.80
N SER A 576 30.54 11.81 2.22
CA SER A 576 31.19 13.12 2.43
C SER A 576 30.65 13.79 3.70
N ASP A 577 31.24 14.91 4.10
CA ASP A 577 30.72 15.71 5.22
C ASP A 577 29.29 16.22 4.93
N ASP A 578 28.99 16.51 3.66
CA ASP A 578 27.66 16.92 3.22
C ASP A 578 26.66 15.76 3.24
N TYR A 579 27.10 14.53 2.88
CA TYR A 579 26.29 13.32 2.78
C TYR A 579 26.88 12.15 3.59
N PRO A 580 26.85 12.21 4.93
CA PRO A 580 27.61 11.29 5.80
C PRO A 580 26.88 9.97 6.11
N LEU A 581 25.65 9.77 5.62
CA LEU A 581 24.84 8.58 5.92
C LEU A 581 24.61 7.74 4.67
N ILE A 582 24.57 6.42 4.85
CA ILE A 582 24.20 5.46 3.80
C ILE A 582 22.68 5.24 3.84
N LEU A 583 21.99 5.59 2.76
CA LEU A 583 20.60 5.19 2.55
C LEU A 583 20.54 3.77 1.96
N THR A 584 19.78 2.91 2.61
CA THR A 584 19.37 1.61 2.05
C THR A 584 17.86 1.52 1.88
N THR A 585 17.39 0.91 0.79
CA THR A 585 15.97 0.79 0.48
C THR A 585 15.47 -0.65 0.60
N GLY A 586 14.19 -0.85 0.90
CA GLY A 586 13.63 -2.21 0.93
C GLY A 586 12.11 -2.29 0.84
N ARG A 587 11.54 -3.25 1.58
CA ARG A 587 10.13 -3.65 1.49
C ARG A 587 9.50 -3.73 2.89
N ILE A 588 8.18 -3.54 2.94
CA ILE A 588 7.33 -3.82 4.11
C ILE A 588 6.50 -5.08 3.87
N ARG A 589 6.06 -5.73 4.95
CA ARG A 589 5.40 -7.05 4.96
C ARG A 589 4.21 -7.18 4.00
N ASP A 590 3.27 -6.25 4.08
CA ASP A 590 1.93 -6.39 3.49
C ASP A 590 1.78 -5.72 2.12
N GLN A 591 2.80 -5.00 1.65
CA GLN A 591 2.76 -4.33 0.35
C GLN A 591 3.63 -5.04 -0.68
N TRP A 592 3.12 -5.13 -1.90
CA TRP A 592 3.84 -5.69 -3.04
C TRP A 592 4.32 -4.59 -3.98
N HIS A 593 5.62 -4.58 -4.24
CA HIS A 593 6.25 -3.71 -5.24
C HIS A 593 5.79 -2.24 -5.12
N THR A 594 5.18 -1.67 -6.16
CA THR A 594 4.75 -0.25 -6.22
C THR A 594 3.29 -0.04 -5.82
N MET A 595 2.70 -0.98 -5.06
CA MET A 595 1.34 -0.92 -4.52
C MET A 595 0.19 -0.83 -5.55
N SER A 596 0.44 -1.01 -6.85
CA SER A 596 -0.62 -1.00 -7.88
C SER A 596 -1.65 -2.13 -7.72
N LYS A 597 -1.27 -3.23 -7.04
CA LYS A 597 -2.17 -4.33 -6.66
C LYS A 597 -2.55 -4.28 -5.19
N THR A 598 -1.57 -4.31 -4.28
CA THR A 598 -1.85 -4.42 -2.84
C THR A 598 -2.34 -3.12 -2.19
N GLY A 599 -2.10 -1.96 -2.82
CA GLY A 599 -2.50 -0.65 -2.25
C GLY A 599 -4.01 -0.40 -2.25
N LYS A 600 -4.77 -1.11 -3.10
CA LYS A 600 -6.25 -1.03 -3.11
C LYS A 600 -6.91 -1.92 -2.03
N VAL A 601 -6.18 -2.89 -1.48
CA VAL A 601 -6.71 -3.81 -0.46
C VAL A 601 -6.55 -3.17 0.92
N SER A 602 -7.66 -2.83 1.57
CA SER A 602 -7.64 -2.05 2.81
C SER A 602 -6.99 -2.80 3.97
N LYS A 603 -7.23 -4.12 4.09
CA LYS A 603 -6.55 -4.98 5.08
C LYS A 603 -5.02 -4.91 5.04
N LEU A 604 -4.43 -4.77 3.84
CA LEU A 604 -2.98 -4.74 3.67
C LEU A 604 -2.36 -3.38 4.02
N LYS A 605 -3.17 -2.33 4.21
CA LYS A 605 -2.72 -0.99 4.63
C LYS A 605 -2.72 -0.79 6.15
N GLN A 606 -3.33 -1.69 6.92
CA GLN A 606 -3.56 -1.48 8.35
C GLN A 606 -2.29 -1.57 9.21
N HIS A 607 -1.27 -2.31 8.77
CA HIS A 607 -0.03 -2.45 9.53
C HIS A 607 0.87 -1.22 9.42
N ILE A 608 1.14 -0.78 8.19
CA ILE A 608 1.97 0.40 7.88
C ILE A 608 1.26 1.13 6.72
N ALA A 609 0.70 2.30 7.03
CA ALA A 609 -0.11 3.08 6.09
C ALA A 609 0.69 4.16 5.33
N SER A 610 1.82 4.61 5.89
CA SER A 610 2.65 5.68 5.35
C SER A 610 4.13 5.29 5.27
N SER A 611 4.88 5.97 4.40
CA SER A 611 6.34 5.87 4.35
C SER A 611 6.98 6.48 5.62
N PHE A 612 8.21 6.05 5.93
CA PHE A 612 8.94 6.43 7.13
C PHE A 612 10.45 6.27 6.92
N LEU A 613 11.26 6.98 7.71
CA LEU A 613 12.71 6.82 7.75
C LEU A 613 13.13 6.14 9.05
N GLU A 614 13.69 4.94 8.99
CA GLU A 614 14.40 4.38 10.14
C GLU A 614 15.77 5.05 10.29
N ILE A 615 16.06 5.58 11.48
CA ILE A 615 17.33 6.22 11.83
C ILE A 615 17.80 5.78 13.22
N HIS A 616 19.11 5.56 13.37
CA HIS A 616 19.69 5.20 14.66
C HIS A 616 19.58 6.39 15.64
N PRO A 617 19.24 6.18 16.94
CA PRO A 617 19.07 7.27 17.90
C PRO A 617 20.27 8.20 18.04
N GLU A 618 21.49 7.66 17.93
CA GLU A 618 22.71 8.48 17.99
C GLU A 618 22.87 9.39 16.77
N ASP A 619 22.54 8.91 15.57
CA ASP A 619 22.60 9.73 14.35
C ASP A 619 21.50 10.79 14.33
N ALA A 620 20.32 10.45 14.88
CA ALA A 620 19.21 11.36 15.08
C ALA A 620 19.53 12.46 16.12
N ARG A 621 20.17 12.10 17.24
CA ARG A 621 20.58 13.04 18.30
C ARG A 621 21.54 14.11 17.77
N GLN A 622 22.51 13.72 16.94
CA GLN A 622 23.44 14.66 16.29
C GLN A 622 22.74 15.66 15.36
N ARG A 623 21.51 15.35 14.93
CA ARG A 623 20.70 16.15 13.99
C ARG A 623 19.47 16.80 14.66
N ASN A 624 19.34 16.72 15.98
CA ASN A 624 18.18 17.19 16.74
C ASN A 624 16.83 16.60 16.25
N ILE A 625 16.85 15.34 15.79
CA ILE A 625 15.66 14.62 15.31
C ILE A 625 15.08 13.79 16.45
N ARG A 626 13.76 13.89 16.66
CA ARG A 626 12.98 13.08 17.61
C ARG A 626 12.09 12.08 16.88
N GLN A 627 11.53 11.14 17.63
CA GLN A 627 10.51 10.23 17.13
C GLN A 627 9.34 11.03 16.52
N ASP A 628 8.90 10.61 15.34
CA ASP A 628 7.81 11.19 14.54
C ASP A 628 8.04 12.63 14.04
N ASP A 629 9.22 13.22 14.26
CA ASP A 629 9.61 14.46 13.59
C ASP A 629 9.57 14.25 12.08
N LEU A 630 9.07 15.24 11.35
CA LEU A 630 9.17 15.25 9.90
C LEU A 630 10.61 15.56 9.51
N VAL A 631 11.19 14.75 8.62
CA VAL A 631 12.57 14.90 8.18
C VAL A 631 12.66 14.96 6.67
N GLU A 632 13.65 15.69 6.17
CA GLU A 632 14.06 15.69 4.77
C GLU A 632 15.32 14.86 4.60
N ILE A 633 15.24 13.85 3.74
CA ILE A 633 16.38 13.08 3.27
C ILE A 633 16.76 13.66 1.92
N LYS A 634 18.01 14.10 1.76
CA LYS A 634 18.45 14.80 0.55
C LYS A 634 19.84 14.37 0.08
N ASN A 635 20.03 14.50 -1.22
CA ASN A 635 21.32 14.52 -1.91
C ASN A 635 21.18 15.34 -3.21
N GLU A 636 22.18 15.29 -4.09
CA GLU A 636 22.20 16.05 -5.34
C GLU A 636 21.02 15.75 -6.28
N ARG A 637 20.46 14.54 -6.20
CA ARG A 637 19.38 14.07 -7.09
C ARG A 637 18.00 14.54 -6.63
N GLY A 638 17.82 14.74 -5.33
CA GLY A 638 16.55 15.25 -4.84
C GLY A 638 16.35 15.16 -3.34
N THR A 639 15.06 15.18 -2.97
CA THR A 639 14.63 15.21 -1.58
C THR A 639 13.40 14.36 -1.40
N VAL A 640 13.32 13.67 -0.26
CA VAL A 640 12.17 12.91 0.24
C VAL A 640 11.84 13.45 1.62
N ARG A 641 10.56 13.58 1.94
CA ARG A 641 10.06 14.07 3.23
C ARG A 641 9.10 13.07 3.87
N VAL A 642 9.51 12.49 4.99
CA VAL A 642 8.76 11.46 5.73
C VAL A 642 8.98 11.61 7.23
N LYS A 643 8.23 10.87 8.05
CA LYS A 643 8.43 10.86 9.52
C LYS A 643 9.62 10.00 9.90
N ALA A 644 10.40 10.46 10.87
CA ALA A 644 11.51 9.71 11.46
C ALA A 644 11.00 8.66 12.46
N GLN A 645 11.51 7.45 12.34
CA GLN A 645 11.33 6.35 13.28
C GLN A 645 12.69 6.01 13.89
N LEU A 646 12.87 6.36 15.16
CA LEU A 646 14.12 6.09 15.88
C LEU A 646 14.15 4.63 16.32
N CYS A 647 15.18 3.89 15.92
CA CYS A 647 15.35 2.50 16.33
C CYS A 647 16.82 2.09 16.39
N THR A 648 17.18 1.24 17.36
CA THR A 648 18.53 0.65 17.46
C THR A 648 18.72 -0.55 16.53
N THR A 649 17.67 -0.93 15.80
CA THR A 649 17.68 -2.06 14.87
C THR A 649 18.33 -1.72 13.54
N ILE A 650 18.54 -0.45 13.21
CA ILE A 650 19.33 -0.02 12.05
C ILE A 650 20.75 0.29 12.52
N LYS A 651 21.78 -0.10 11.74
CA LYS A 651 23.17 0.18 12.07
C LYS A 651 23.44 1.69 12.08
N LYS A 652 24.25 2.16 13.04
CA LYS A 652 24.75 3.55 13.05
C LYS A 652 25.45 3.90 11.73
N GLY A 653 25.20 5.09 11.19
CA GLY A 653 25.68 5.54 9.88
C GLY A 653 24.80 5.09 8.71
N VAL A 654 23.74 4.31 8.96
CA VAL A 654 22.83 3.80 7.93
C VAL A 654 21.40 4.24 8.24
N VAL A 655 20.64 4.57 7.21
CA VAL A 655 19.21 4.88 7.30
C VAL A 655 18.40 4.03 6.31
N PHE A 656 17.15 3.73 6.65
CA PHE A 656 16.29 2.89 5.81
C PHE A 656 14.98 3.57 5.41
N LEU A 657 14.65 3.46 4.12
CA LEU A 657 13.42 3.98 3.54
C LEU A 657 12.75 2.92 2.64
N PRO A 658 11.47 2.58 2.85
CA PRO A 658 10.74 1.69 1.95
C PRO A 658 10.39 2.37 0.62
N MET A 659 10.53 1.66 -0.51
CA MET A 659 10.30 2.23 -1.85
C MET A 659 8.88 2.07 -2.42
N HIS A 660 7.91 1.69 -1.58
CA HIS A 660 6.58 1.33 -2.07
C HIS A 660 5.76 2.50 -2.62
N TRP A 661 6.01 3.71 -2.10
CA TRP A 661 5.24 4.91 -2.42
C TRP A 661 5.85 5.65 -3.61
N GLY A 662 5.00 5.97 -4.59
CA GLY A 662 5.29 6.93 -5.65
C GLY A 662 4.83 8.34 -5.27
N LYS A 663 4.31 9.08 -6.25
CA LYS A 663 3.67 10.37 -6.01
C LYS A 663 2.38 10.22 -5.21
N ILE A 664 2.19 11.13 -4.25
CA ILE A 664 0.93 11.32 -3.54
C ILE A 664 0.40 12.68 -3.96
N LEU A 665 -0.77 12.71 -4.61
CA LEU A 665 -1.43 13.94 -5.07
C LEU A 665 -0.46 14.87 -5.84
N ASN A 666 0.28 14.29 -6.79
CA ASN A 666 1.34 14.92 -7.61
C ASN A 666 2.65 15.30 -6.90
N SER A 667 2.73 15.20 -5.58
CA SER A 667 3.98 15.42 -4.85
C SER A 667 4.86 14.18 -4.84
N ASP A 668 6.15 14.33 -5.14
CA ASP A 668 7.11 13.24 -5.20
C ASP A 668 7.96 13.07 -3.95
N LEU A 669 7.68 13.82 -2.87
CA LEU A 669 8.46 13.76 -1.63
C LEU A 669 8.33 12.42 -0.88
N ASN A 670 7.52 11.47 -1.35
CA ASN A 670 7.44 10.11 -0.76
C ASN A 670 8.24 9.05 -1.53
N ARG A 671 8.85 9.44 -2.66
CA ARG A 671 9.45 8.52 -3.62
C ARG A 671 10.91 8.25 -3.28
N ALA A 672 11.19 7.11 -2.65
CA ALA A 672 12.54 6.74 -2.22
C ALA A 672 13.60 6.80 -3.33
N ASN A 673 13.23 6.36 -4.54
CA ASN A 673 14.15 6.32 -5.68
C ASN A 673 14.44 7.71 -6.31
N ASN A 674 13.93 8.81 -5.72
CA ASN A 674 14.47 10.15 -5.97
C ASN A 674 15.90 10.32 -5.42
N LEU A 675 16.32 9.47 -4.47
CA LEU A 675 17.60 9.58 -3.78
C LEU A 675 18.63 8.55 -4.27
N THR A 676 18.19 7.48 -4.91
CA THR A 676 19.09 6.41 -5.40
C THR A 676 19.84 6.84 -6.66
N ASN A 677 21.07 6.34 -6.84
CA ASN A 677 21.94 6.67 -7.98
C ASN A 677 21.75 5.70 -9.16
N ASN A 678 22.27 6.10 -10.33
CA ASN A 678 22.26 5.29 -11.56
C ASN A 678 23.54 4.44 -11.74
N LEU A 679 24.38 4.29 -10.70
CA LEU A 679 25.53 3.40 -10.79
C LEU A 679 25.04 1.95 -10.91
N VAL A 680 25.73 1.17 -11.73
CA VAL A 680 25.38 -0.22 -12.03
C VAL A 680 26.58 -1.14 -11.90
N ASP A 681 26.32 -2.41 -11.61
CA ASP A 681 27.32 -3.46 -11.75
C ASP A 681 27.82 -3.54 -13.20
N PRO A 682 29.14 -3.57 -13.44
CA PRO A 682 29.68 -3.50 -14.79
C PRO A 682 29.33 -4.73 -15.65
N ILE A 683 29.08 -5.89 -15.04
CA ILE A 683 28.80 -7.16 -15.72
C ILE A 683 27.28 -7.34 -15.87
N SER A 684 26.54 -7.26 -14.77
CA SER A 684 25.10 -7.55 -14.77
C SER A 684 24.23 -6.35 -15.14
N LYS A 685 24.79 -5.14 -15.10
CA LYS A 685 24.10 -3.86 -15.26
C LYS A 685 22.96 -3.65 -14.26
N GLN A 686 23.04 -4.30 -13.09
CA GLN A 686 22.08 -4.11 -12.00
C GLN A 686 22.40 -2.85 -11.19
N PRO A 687 21.43 -1.98 -10.87
CA PRO A 687 21.70 -0.73 -10.17
C PRO A 687 21.93 -0.87 -8.66
N ASP A 688 22.68 0.09 -8.10
CA ASP A 688 23.07 0.17 -6.68
C ASP A 688 21.97 0.74 -5.76
N LEU A 689 20.81 0.09 -5.73
CA LEU A 689 19.64 0.57 -4.96
C LEU A 689 19.79 0.39 -3.43
N LYS A 690 20.83 -0.30 -2.95
CA LYS A 690 21.08 -0.54 -1.52
C LYS A 690 22.06 0.45 -0.91
N TYR A 691 22.64 1.34 -1.73
CA TYR A 691 23.63 2.30 -1.30
C TYR A 691 23.41 3.64 -2.01
N ALA A 692 23.09 4.68 -1.24
CA ALA A 692 23.16 6.06 -1.70
C ALA A 692 23.65 6.96 -0.56
N ALA A 693 24.57 7.88 -0.86
CA ALA A 693 25.00 8.86 0.12
C ALA A 693 23.90 9.91 0.31
N VAL A 694 23.52 10.17 1.56
CA VAL A 694 22.46 11.13 1.90
C VAL A 694 22.78 11.95 3.15
N GLN A 695 22.11 13.08 3.25
CA GLN A 695 21.92 13.81 4.51
C GLN A 695 20.49 13.68 4.98
N VAL A 696 20.30 13.65 6.30
CA VAL A 696 18.99 13.72 6.94
C VAL A 696 18.94 15.00 7.77
N LEU A 697 17.93 15.82 7.55
CA LEU A 697 17.68 17.04 8.31
C LEU A 697 16.27 17.01 8.88
N ARG A 698 16.10 17.55 10.08
CA ARG A 698 14.75 17.88 10.59
C ARG A 698 14.13 18.91 9.64
N TYR A 699 12.90 18.67 9.23
CA TYR A 699 12.16 19.64 8.42
C TYR A 699 11.76 20.83 9.29
N GLU A 700 12.09 22.04 8.82
CA GLU A 700 11.66 23.29 9.44
C GLU A 700 10.74 24.04 8.50
N LYS A 701 9.49 24.19 8.94
CA LYS A 701 8.49 25.00 8.26
C LYS A 701 8.81 26.50 8.46
N PRO A 702 8.74 27.35 7.42
CA PRO A 702 8.82 28.80 7.56
C PRO A 702 7.71 29.37 8.48
N PHE A 703 8.01 30.48 9.18
CA PHE A 703 7.02 31.19 9.98
C PHE A 703 5.89 31.72 9.10
N GLN A 704 4.65 31.65 9.58
CA GLN A 704 3.47 32.19 8.90
C GLN A 704 2.53 32.89 9.87
N LYS A 705 1.92 33.99 9.42
CA LYS A 705 0.73 34.59 10.03
C LYS A 705 -0.53 33.96 9.45
N ILE A 706 -1.30 33.30 10.32
CA ILE A 706 -2.49 32.54 9.96
C ILE A 706 -3.71 33.27 10.47
N ILE A 707 -4.62 33.63 9.57
CA ILE A 707 -5.94 34.14 9.96
C ILE A 707 -6.98 33.05 9.79
N VAL A 708 -7.82 32.85 10.81
CA VAL A 708 -8.97 31.95 10.79
C VAL A 708 -10.26 32.77 10.88
N ILE A 709 -11.15 32.63 9.90
CA ILE A 709 -12.46 33.28 9.89
C ILE A 709 -13.51 32.30 10.41
N GLY A 710 -14.08 32.59 11.58
CA GLY A 710 -15.07 31.77 12.29
C GLY A 710 -14.46 31.00 13.46
N ALA A 711 -15.23 30.86 14.54
CA ALA A 711 -14.83 30.17 15.78
C ALA A 711 -15.68 28.89 16.05
N GLY A 712 -15.95 28.13 14.98
CA GLY A 712 -16.69 26.86 15.06
C GLY A 712 -15.79 25.64 15.36
N ALA A 713 -16.38 24.44 15.24
CA ALA A 713 -15.68 23.17 15.47
C ALA A 713 -14.41 22.99 14.61
N GLY A 714 -14.44 23.42 13.34
CA GLY A 714 -13.28 23.35 12.45
C GLY A 714 -12.12 24.24 12.93
N ALA A 715 -12.41 25.48 13.31
CA ALA A 715 -11.40 26.40 13.82
C ALA A 715 -10.81 25.92 15.17
N TYR A 716 -11.67 25.44 16.09
CA TYR A 716 -11.22 24.82 17.33
C TYR A 716 -10.30 23.61 17.06
N GLY A 717 -10.75 22.69 16.20
CA GLY A 717 -9.97 21.51 15.82
C GLY A 717 -8.62 21.87 15.18
N PHE A 718 -8.60 22.93 14.37
CA PHE A 718 -7.40 23.45 13.72
C PHE A 718 -6.43 23.97 14.77
N VAL A 719 -6.84 24.94 15.60
CA VAL A 719 -5.96 25.51 16.64
C VAL A 719 -5.36 24.42 17.52
N LYS A 720 -6.21 23.51 18.02
CA LYS A 720 -5.78 22.44 18.91
C LYS A 720 -4.74 21.53 18.24
N THR A 721 -5.01 21.08 17.02
CA THR A 721 -4.09 20.18 16.31
C THR A 721 -2.83 20.93 15.86
N TYR A 722 -2.98 22.13 15.34
CA TYR A 722 -1.86 22.96 14.89
C TYR A 722 -0.86 23.23 16.02
N ARG A 723 -1.33 23.56 17.22
CA ARG A 723 -0.45 23.83 18.37
C ARG A 723 0.26 22.60 18.93
N THR A 724 -0.20 21.37 18.61
CA THR A 724 0.60 20.16 18.89
C THR A 724 1.79 20.00 17.95
N LEU A 725 1.74 20.63 16.77
CA LEU A 725 2.76 20.53 15.73
C LEU A 725 3.67 21.77 15.69
N ASN A 726 3.12 22.95 15.99
CA ASN A 726 3.80 24.23 15.86
C ASN A 726 3.34 25.25 16.92
N THR A 727 4.30 25.72 17.70
CA THR A 727 4.09 26.70 18.77
C THR A 727 4.55 28.12 18.41
N LYS A 728 5.10 28.33 17.21
CA LYS A 728 5.77 29.58 16.81
C LYS A 728 4.87 30.50 16.00
N ASP A 729 4.10 29.96 15.05
CA ASP A 729 3.32 30.78 14.12
C ASP A 729 2.26 31.65 14.82
N GLU A 730 1.95 32.78 14.22
CA GLU A 730 0.89 33.67 14.70
C GLU A 730 -0.47 33.15 14.21
N ILE A 731 -1.44 33.01 15.14
CA ILE A 731 -2.81 32.61 14.81
C ILE A 731 -3.76 33.67 15.32
N VAL A 732 -4.50 34.28 14.40
CA VAL A 732 -5.55 35.26 14.68
C VAL A 732 -6.90 34.69 14.25
N VAL A 733 -7.86 34.62 15.15
CA VAL A 733 -9.20 34.08 14.90
C VAL A 733 -10.21 35.22 15.00
N PHE A 734 -11.08 35.35 13.99
CA PHE A 734 -12.18 36.31 14.00
C PHE A 734 -13.51 35.59 14.17
N SER A 735 -14.28 35.98 15.18
CA SER A 735 -15.61 35.43 15.47
C SER A 735 -16.66 36.53 15.43
N LYS A 736 -17.69 36.32 14.62
CA LYS A 736 -18.90 37.17 14.63
C LYS A 736 -19.67 37.09 15.96
N GLU A 737 -19.60 35.95 16.64
CA GLU A 737 -20.23 35.77 17.95
C GLU A 737 -19.31 36.31 19.05
N ASP A 738 -19.88 37.03 20.01
CA ASP A 738 -19.18 37.51 21.20
C ASP A 738 -19.14 36.44 22.32
N GLN A 739 -18.66 35.25 21.96
CA GLN A 739 -18.61 34.07 22.84
C GLN A 739 -17.28 33.33 22.61
N PRO A 740 -16.76 32.58 23.60
CA PRO A 740 -15.62 31.69 23.41
C PRO A 740 -15.98 30.53 22.47
N PHE A 741 -15.01 29.69 22.08
CA PHE A 741 -15.31 28.45 21.37
C PHE A 741 -16.27 27.59 22.21
N TYR A 742 -17.39 27.14 21.63
CA TYR A 742 -18.38 26.32 22.33
C TYR A 742 -19.01 25.25 21.44
N ASN A 743 -19.54 24.19 22.07
CA ASN A 743 -20.20 23.09 21.39
C ASN A 743 -21.67 23.37 21.12
N ARG A 744 -21.97 23.93 19.94
CA ARG A 744 -23.35 24.24 19.53
C ARG A 744 -24.28 23.03 19.42
N VAL A 745 -23.75 21.81 19.27
CA VAL A 745 -24.56 20.57 19.17
C VAL A 745 -25.19 20.22 20.53
N MET A 746 -24.67 20.78 21.62
CA MET A 746 -25.19 20.58 22.98
C MET A 746 -26.19 21.67 23.41
N LEU A 747 -26.59 22.57 22.50
CA LEU A 747 -27.59 23.59 22.81
C LEU A 747 -28.96 23.03 23.26
N PRO A 748 -29.46 21.89 22.74
CA PRO A 748 -30.67 21.26 23.27
C PRO A 748 -30.54 20.88 24.76
N ASP A 749 -29.41 20.28 25.15
CA ASP A 749 -29.13 19.90 26.54
C ASP A 749 -28.96 21.14 27.46
N TYR A 750 -28.53 22.27 26.88
CA TYR A 750 -28.49 23.56 27.58
C TYR A 750 -29.89 24.13 27.80
N ILE A 751 -30.77 24.02 26.80
CA ILE A 751 -32.17 24.47 26.88
C ILE A 751 -32.96 23.67 27.92
N SER A 752 -32.72 22.35 28.01
CA SER A 752 -33.36 21.49 29.03
C SER A 752 -32.80 21.69 30.44
N GLY A 753 -31.68 22.41 30.58
CA GLY A 753 -30.95 22.54 31.84
C GLY A 753 -30.12 21.32 32.23
N THR A 754 -30.07 20.28 31.39
CA THR A 754 -29.23 19.08 31.59
C THR A 754 -27.74 19.41 31.58
N GLN A 755 -27.33 20.42 30.81
CA GLN A 755 -25.98 20.93 30.76
C GLN A 755 -25.96 22.44 31.05
N GLN A 756 -24.99 22.89 31.84
CA GLN A 756 -24.73 24.30 32.11
C GLN A 756 -23.81 24.90 31.04
N TRP A 757 -23.90 26.21 30.81
CA TRP A 757 -23.09 26.91 29.78
C TRP A 757 -21.59 26.60 29.87
N ALA A 758 -21.04 26.54 31.09
CA ALA A 758 -19.63 26.22 31.31
C ALA A 758 -19.21 24.85 30.72
N GLN A 759 -20.13 23.88 30.63
CA GLN A 759 -19.87 22.55 30.06
C GLN A 759 -19.90 22.55 28.52
N LEU A 760 -20.46 23.61 27.91
CA LEU A 760 -20.47 23.79 26.46
C LEU A 760 -19.19 24.48 25.95
N VAL A 761 -18.51 25.25 26.80
CA VAL A 761 -17.25 25.92 26.46
C VAL A 761 -16.18 24.88 26.12
N LYS A 762 -15.55 25.04 24.95
CA LYS A 762 -14.54 24.13 24.39
C LYS A 762 -13.11 24.64 24.56
N MET A 763 -12.95 25.95 24.67
CA MET A 763 -11.67 26.61 24.94
C MET A 763 -11.93 27.77 25.91
N THR A 764 -11.28 27.71 27.05
CA THR A 764 -11.31 28.75 28.08
C THR A 764 -10.30 29.85 27.76
N ASP A 765 -10.45 31.04 28.33
CA ASP A 765 -9.51 32.16 28.14
C ASP A 765 -8.07 31.78 28.55
N ALA A 766 -7.90 30.92 29.55
CA ALA A 766 -6.59 30.40 29.96
C ALA A 766 -5.97 29.48 28.89
N GLU A 767 -6.79 28.65 28.23
CA GLU A 767 -6.34 27.82 27.11
C GLU A 767 -6.04 28.66 25.86
N GLU A 768 -6.79 29.74 25.60
CA GLU A 768 -6.48 30.68 24.51
C GLU A 768 -5.07 31.29 24.68
N ALA A 769 -4.74 31.72 25.91
CA ALA A 769 -3.41 32.22 26.25
C ALA A 769 -2.34 31.12 26.12
N LEU A 770 -2.62 29.89 26.59
CA LEU A 770 -1.72 28.75 26.48
C LEU A 770 -1.43 28.37 25.01
N PHE A 771 -2.45 28.42 24.16
CA PHE A 771 -2.32 28.18 22.73
C PHE A 771 -1.75 29.39 21.97
N ASN A 772 -1.46 30.51 22.64
CA ASN A 772 -0.92 31.73 22.03
C ASN A 772 -1.71 32.13 20.76
N ILE A 773 -3.03 32.28 20.90
CA ILE A 773 -3.90 32.75 19.82
C ILE A 773 -4.48 34.11 20.17
N THR A 774 -4.78 34.92 19.14
CA THR A 774 -5.55 36.14 19.29
C THR A 774 -6.97 35.90 18.80
N LEU A 775 -7.96 35.88 19.70
CA LEU A 775 -9.37 35.71 19.34
C LEU A 775 -10.11 37.06 19.40
N HIS A 776 -10.51 37.58 18.24
CA HIS A 776 -11.39 38.74 18.14
C HIS A 776 -12.86 38.30 18.20
N ARG A 777 -13.49 38.51 19.36
CA ARG A 777 -14.90 38.19 19.62
C ARG A 777 -15.81 39.34 19.16
N GLY A 778 -16.98 39.02 18.60
CA GLY A 778 -17.93 40.01 18.09
C GLY A 778 -17.51 40.78 16.83
N VAL A 779 -16.42 40.36 16.16
CA VAL A 779 -15.85 41.02 14.98
C VAL A 779 -15.99 40.09 13.77
N SER A 780 -16.76 40.50 12.75
CA SER A 780 -16.86 39.78 11.47
C SER A 780 -15.85 40.28 10.46
N ILE A 781 -15.58 39.45 9.44
CA ILE A 781 -14.81 39.85 8.26
C ILE A 781 -15.78 40.19 7.14
N GLU A 782 -15.62 41.37 6.56
CA GLU A 782 -16.51 41.91 5.53
C GLU A 782 -15.92 41.80 4.12
N LYS A 783 -14.59 41.84 3.99
CA LYS A 783 -13.89 41.77 2.70
C LYS A 783 -12.61 40.94 2.78
N ILE A 784 -12.33 40.19 1.71
CA ILE A 784 -11.04 39.52 1.47
C ILE A 784 -10.45 40.09 0.18
N ASN A 785 -9.23 40.64 0.23
CA ASN A 785 -8.41 40.92 -0.94
C ASN A 785 -7.37 39.80 -1.10
N ARG A 786 -7.50 39.02 -2.18
CA ARG A 786 -6.63 37.87 -2.46
C ARG A 786 -5.28 38.28 -3.04
N GLU A 787 -5.25 39.35 -3.82
CA GLU A 787 -4.03 39.83 -4.48
C GLU A 787 -3.07 40.44 -3.46
N GLU A 788 -3.60 41.26 -2.55
CA GLU A 788 -2.82 41.91 -1.49
C GLU A 788 -2.67 41.04 -0.23
N LYS A 789 -3.29 39.86 -0.20
CA LYS A 789 -3.36 38.96 0.97
C LYS A 789 -3.76 39.67 2.27
N CYS A 790 -4.87 40.41 2.21
CA CYS A 790 -5.41 41.12 3.36
C CYS A 790 -6.93 40.92 3.52
N ILE A 791 -7.42 41.13 4.72
CA ILE A 791 -8.86 41.11 5.03
C ILE A 791 -9.25 42.40 5.74
N THR A 792 -10.51 42.81 5.59
CA THR A 792 -11.09 43.96 6.30
C THR A 792 -12.16 43.48 7.27
N ASP A 793 -12.01 43.83 8.54
CA ASP A 793 -12.97 43.50 9.58
C ASP A 793 -14.16 44.47 9.64
N SER A 794 -15.18 44.14 10.44
CA SER A 794 -16.40 44.93 10.61
C SER A 794 -16.19 46.29 11.28
N LEU A 795 -14.99 46.55 11.81
CA LEU A 795 -14.59 47.83 12.39
C LEU A 795 -13.79 48.68 11.38
N GLY A 796 -13.55 48.16 10.18
CA GLY A 796 -12.80 48.83 9.11
C GLY A 796 -11.28 48.63 9.19
N ASN A 797 -10.77 47.81 10.11
CA ASN A 797 -9.33 47.55 10.19
C ASN A 797 -8.91 46.54 9.12
N VAL A 798 -7.70 46.72 8.58
CA VAL A 798 -7.10 45.84 7.58
C VAL A 798 -6.03 44.97 8.22
N HIS A 799 -6.12 43.66 7.99
CA HIS A 799 -5.21 42.64 8.53
C HIS A 799 -4.57 41.85 7.40
N THR A 800 -3.24 41.75 7.38
CA THR A 800 -2.50 40.91 6.43
C THR A 800 -2.42 39.46 6.91
N TYR A 801 -2.33 38.52 5.98
CA TYR A 801 -2.15 37.09 6.25
C TYR A 801 -1.15 36.45 5.28
N ASP A 802 -0.45 35.42 5.73
CA ASP A 802 0.25 34.49 4.82
C ASP A 802 -0.68 33.37 4.37
N VAL A 803 -1.53 32.90 5.29
CA VAL A 803 -2.54 31.86 5.08
C VAL A 803 -3.87 32.26 5.69
N LEU A 804 -4.95 32.04 4.95
CA LEU A 804 -6.32 32.25 5.43
C LEU A 804 -7.05 30.91 5.55
N ILE A 805 -7.75 30.69 6.67
CA ILE A 805 -8.60 29.52 6.88
C ILE A 805 -10.04 29.99 7.04
N MET A 806 -10.91 29.58 6.12
CA MET A 806 -12.32 29.89 6.16
C MET A 806 -13.08 28.78 6.88
N GLY A 807 -13.70 29.11 8.01
CA GLY A 807 -14.53 28.24 8.84
C GLY A 807 -15.81 28.95 9.29
N THR A 808 -16.44 29.71 8.39
CA THR A 808 -17.59 30.61 8.63
C THR A 808 -18.89 29.90 9.03
N GLY A 809 -18.89 28.56 9.05
CA GLY A 809 -19.99 27.72 9.51
C GLY A 809 -21.24 27.83 8.63
N SER A 810 -22.40 27.57 9.24
CA SER A 810 -23.70 27.68 8.57
C SER A 810 -24.74 28.36 9.46
N ARG A 811 -25.74 28.93 8.80
CA ARG A 811 -26.96 29.47 9.40
C ARG A 811 -28.10 28.45 9.32
N ALA A 812 -29.13 28.62 10.16
CA ALA A 812 -30.34 27.80 10.07
C ALA A 812 -31.07 28.07 8.74
N ALA A 813 -31.60 27.02 8.12
CA ALA A 813 -32.52 27.16 6.99
C ALA A 813 -33.90 27.57 7.52
N THR A 814 -34.55 28.51 6.85
CA THR A 814 -35.89 29.00 7.20
C THR A 814 -36.85 28.80 6.03
N LEU A 815 -38.16 28.80 6.30
CA LEU A 815 -39.17 28.86 5.24
C LEU A 815 -39.04 30.19 4.47
N LYS A 816 -39.54 30.21 3.24
CA LYS A 816 -39.74 31.47 2.53
C LYS A 816 -40.81 32.27 3.26
N ASP A 817 -40.60 33.58 3.37
CA ASP A 817 -41.59 34.54 3.91
C ASP A 817 -42.00 34.33 5.40
N VAL A 818 -41.08 33.82 6.24
CA VAL A 818 -41.31 33.76 7.70
C VAL A 818 -41.50 35.17 8.26
N PRO A 819 -42.62 35.46 8.95
CA PRO A 819 -42.89 36.79 9.49
C PRO A 819 -42.01 37.10 10.70
N LYS A 820 -41.70 38.38 10.92
CA LYS A 820 -40.93 38.84 12.09
C LYS A 820 -41.79 38.92 13.37
N LEU A 821 -42.39 37.80 13.78
CA LEU A 821 -43.18 37.69 15.01
C LEU A 821 -42.31 37.19 16.17
N LYS A 822 -42.57 37.67 17.39
CA LYS A 822 -41.99 37.06 18.60
C LYS A 822 -42.53 35.63 18.76
N GLY A 823 -41.70 34.68 19.17
CA GLY A 823 -42.10 33.27 19.32
C GLY A 823 -41.72 32.37 18.14
N ILE A 824 -41.03 32.87 17.11
CA ILE A 824 -40.42 32.05 16.06
C ILE A 824 -38.91 31.98 16.31
N PHE A 825 -38.38 30.78 16.47
CA PHE A 825 -36.99 30.55 16.85
C PHE A 825 -36.26 29.67 15.84
N THR A 826 -34.96 29.89 15.73
CA THR A 826 -34.00 28.93 15.17
C THR A 826 -33.18 28.37 16.31
N MET A 827 -32.43 27.28 16.08
CA MET A 827 -31.56 26.69 17.10
C MET A 827 -30.14 26.56 16.57
N ARG A 828 -29.45 27.71 16.41
CA ARG A 828 -28.09 27.73 15.84
C ARG A 828 -27.05 28.48 16.68
N SER A 829 -27.48 29.48 17.45
CA SER A 829 -26.59 30.26 18.32
C SER A 829 -27.02 30.19 19.79
N ARG A 830 -26.10 30.49 20.71
CA ARG A 830 -26.43 30.67 22.13
C ARG A 830 -27.54 31.72 22.32
N ARG A 831 -27.46 32.83 21.58
CA ARG A 831 -28.47 33.90 21.64
C ARG A 831 -29.86 33.39 21.29
N ASP A 832 -29.97 32.50 20.31
CA ASP A 832 -31.24 31.88 19.95
C ASP A 832 -31.77 30.99 21.08
N ALA A 833 -30.89 30.19 21.69
CA ALA A 833 -31.23 29.30 22.79
C ALA A 833 -31.67 30.09 24.05
N ASP A 834 -30.93 31.14 24.43
CA ASP A 834 -31.26 32.01 25.55
C ASP A 834 -32.62 32.69 25.33
N ALA A 835 -32.86 33.22 24.12
CA ALA A 835 -34.13 33.85 23.77
C ALA A 835 -35.31 32.85 23.79
N PHE A 836 -35.07 31.60 23.39
CA PHE A 836 -36.06 30.54 23.46
C PHE A 836 -36.39 30.17 24.90
N VAL A 837 -35.38 29.89 25.74
CA VAL A 837 -35.57 29.54 27.16
C VAL A 837 -36.32 30.64 27.91
N GLN A 838 -36.05 31.92 27.62
CA GLN A 838 -36.77 33.05 28.21
C GLN A 838 -38.24 33.16 27.76
N HIS A 839 -38.59 32.58 26.61
CA HIS A 839 -39.94 32.66 26.04
C HIS A 839 -40.82 31.47 26.45
N VAL A 840 -40.23 30.29 26.57
CA VAL A 840 -40.94 29.03 26.83
C VAL A 840 -41.49 28.99 28.25
N ASP A 841 -42.77 28.62 28.35
CA ASP A 841 -43.45 28.42 29.63
C ASP A 841 -44.31 27.15 29.57
N PRO A 842 -44.06 26.13 30.43
CA PRO A 842 -44.83 24.89 30.45
C PRO A 842 -46.35 25.07 30.61
N SER A 843 -46.80 26.20 31.18
CA SER A 843 -48.22 26.51 31.37
C SER A 843 -48.90 27.21 30.18
N LYS A 844 -48.15 27.65 29.16
CA LYS A 844 -48.63 28.54 28.09
C LYS A 844 -48.96 27.87 26.74
N GLY A 845 -48.94 26.54 26.66
CA GLY A 845 -49.45 25.77 25.51
C GLY A 845 -48.38 25.11 24.63
N LYS A 846 -48.79 24.60 23.47
CA LYS A 846 -47.97 23.72 22.63
C LYS A 846 -46.83 24.46 21.92
N ILE A 847 -45.68 23.80 21.72
CA ILE A 847 -44.58 24.24 20.87
C ILE A 847 -44.58 23.42 19.60
N ILE A 848 -44.40 24.08 18.45
CA ILE A 848 -44.33 23.40 17.15
C ILE A 848 -42.90 23.42 16.60
N ILE A 849 -42.37 22.26 16.26
CA ILE A 849 -41.06 22.09 15.65
C ILE A 849 -41.28 21.78 14.17
N VAL A 850 -40.66 22.56 13.29
CA VAL A 850 -40.75 22.39 11.83
C VAL A 850 -39.51 21.66 11.36
N GLY A 851 -39.68 20.40 10.97
CA GLY A 851 -38.62 19.50 10.50
C GLY A 851 -38.30 18.41 11.53
N GLY A 852 -38.68 17.17 11.20
CA GLY A 852 -38.39 15.95 11.96
C GLY A 852 -37.01 15.35 11.66
N GLY A 853 -35.98 16.20 11.58
CA GLY A 853 -34.58 15.77 11.55
C GLY A 853 -33.99 15.61 12.96
N LEU A 854 -32.72 15.22 13.05
CA LEU A 854 -32.04 14.91 14.32
C LEU A 854 -32.26 15.98 15.41
N LEU A 855 -31.87 17.23 15.13
CA LEU A 855 -32.02 18.34 16.08
C LEU A 855 -33.49 18.59 16.49
N GLY A 856 -34.42 18.47 15.55
CA GLY A 856 -35.84 18.69 15.82
C GLY A 856 -36.42 17.63 16.74
N ILE A 857 -36.00 16.37 16.57
CA ILE A 857 -36.44 15.25 17.42
C ILE A 857 -35.80 15.31 18.79
N GLU A 858 -34.49 15.59 18.88
CA GLU A 858 -33.81 15.77 20.17
C GLU A 858 -34.46 16.89 20.99
N LEU A 859 -34.73 18.04 20.34
CA LEU A 859 -35.43 19.14 20.99
C LEU A 859 -36.86 18.76 21.40
N ALA A 860 -37.60 18.04 20.55
CA ALA A 860 -38.95 17.58 20.87
C ALA A 860 -38.96 16.70 22.13
N ALA A 861 -38.03 15.76 22.21
CA ALA A 861 -37.87 14.87 23.34
C ALA A 861 -37.49 15.64 24.61
N SER A 862 -36.48 16.52 24.54
CA SER A 862 -36.06 17.35 25.68
C SER A 862 -37.20 18.24 26.22
N LEU A 863 -38.02 18.81 25.32
CA LEU A 863 -39.17 19.63 25.72
C LEU A 863 -40.29 18.79 26.37
N ARG A 864 -40.51 17.53 25.94
CA ARG A 864 -41.43 16.64 26.66
C ARG A 864 -40.91 16.21 28.02
N GLU A 865 -39.61 16.00 28.17
CA GLU A 865 -39.01 15.75 29.49
C GLU A 865 -39.21 16.94 30.45
N MET A 866 -39.39 18.15 29.92
CA MET A 866 -39.78 19.35 30.68
C MET A 866 -41.30 19.52 30.86
N ASN A 867 -42.12 18.52 30.51
CA ASN A 867 -43.59 18.54 30.54
C ASN A 867 -44.24 19.63 29.65
N ILE A 868 -43.63 19.98 28.51
CA ILE A 868 -44.19 20.97 27.57
C ILE A 868 -44.82 20.25 26.38
N ASP A 869 -46.05 20.55 25.96
CA ASP A 869 -46.66 19.94 24.77
C ASP A 869 -45.90 20.28 23.49
N VAL A 870 -45.58 19.26 22.69
CA VAL A 870 -44.81 19.42 21.44
C VAL A 870 -45.53 18.77 20.27
N GLY A 871 -45.52 19.46 19.13
CA GLY A 871 -45.84 18.88 17.83
C GLY A 871 -44.69 19.04 16.83
N VAL A 872 -44.48 18.05 15.98
CA VAL A 872 -43.47 18.06 14.91
C VAL A 872 -44.15 18.05 13.56
N ILE A 873 -43.86 19.03 12.71
CA ILE A 873 -44.32 19.08 11.31
C ILE A 873 -43.22 18.55 10.42
N GLN A 874 -43.55 17.56 9.60
CA GLN A 874 -42.63 16.96 8.64
C GLN A 874 -43.25 16.97 7.25
N ARG A 875 -42.52 17.54 6.28
CA ARG A 875 -43.01 17.71 4.90
C ARG A 875 -43.11 16.40 4.12
N THR A 876 -42.39 15.38 4.56
CA THR A 876 -42.40 14.04 3.96
C THR A 876 -43.15 13.06 4.87
N SER A 877 -43.34 11.83 4.42
CA SER A 877 -44.02 10.78 5.18
C SER A 877 -43.12 10.07 6.19
N ARG A 878 -41.85 10.47 6.32
CA ARG A 878 -40.84 9.82 7.17
C ARG A 878 -40.07 10.83 8.00
N LEU A 879 -39.82 10.50 9.26
CA LEU A 879 -38.86 11.20 10.11
C LEU A 879 -37.44 10.82 9.72
N MET A 880 -36.49 11.75 9.84
CA MET A 880 -35.09 11.52 9.51
C MET A 880 -34.90 10.83 8.16
N ASP A 881 -35.64 11.26 7.13
CA ASP A 881 -35.74 10.62 5.82
C ASP A 881 -34.43 10.50 5.02
N ARG A 882 -33.36 11.19 5.47
CA ARG A 882 -31.99 11.06 4.97
C ARG A 882 -31.10 10.11 5.77
N GLN A 883 -31.47 9.81 7.03
CA GLN A 883 -30.68 9.03 7.98
C GLN A 883 -31.31 7.68 8.34
N LEU A 884 -32.58 7.47 8.02
CA LEU A 884 -33.29 6.23 8.29
C LEU A 884 -34.02 5.75 7.04
N ASP A 885 -34.12 4.44 6.91
CA ASP A 885 -35.02 3.80 5.96
C ASP A 885 -36.46 3.79 6.50
N THR A 886 -37.37 3.21 5.73
CA THR A 886 -38.80 3.20 6.06
C THR A 886 -39.11 2.55 7.41
N LEU A 887 -38.47 1.41 7.73
CA LEU A 887 -38.73 0.70 9.00
C LEU A 887 -38.11 1.45 10.18
N GLY A 888 -36.89 1.97 10.05
CA GLY A 888 -36.26 2.76 11.10
C GLY A 888 -37.06 4.02 11.43
N ALA A 889 -37.55 4.72 10.41
CA ALA A 889 -38.41 5.90 10.58
C ALA A 889 -39.76 5.56 11.23
N GLN A 890 -40.33 4.39 10.93
CA GLN A 890 -41.58 3.91 11.55
C GLN A 890 -41.37 3.67 13.06
N LEU A 891 -40.34 2.92 13.44
CA LEU A 891 -40.06 2.61 14.85
C LEU A 891 -39.81 3.89 15.67
N LEU A 892 -39.11 4.87 15.10
CA LEU A 892 -38.93 6.18 15.69
C LEU A 892 -40.26 6.93 15.85
N SER A 893 -41.14 6.89 14.84
CA SER A 893 -42.45 7.53 14.93
C SER A 893 -43.34 6.90 16.00
N GLU A 894 -43.26 5.59 16.21
CA GLU A 894 -44.01 4.89 17.27
C GLU A 894 -43.48 5.30 18.65
N GLU A 895 -42.17 5.37 18.83
CA GLU A 895 -41.54 5.82 20.08
C GLU A 895 -41.91 7.27 20.43
N LEU A 896 -41.94 8.17 19.46
CA LEU A 896 -42.33 9.57 19.72
C LEU A 896 -43.82 9.70 20.06
N LYS A 897 -44.69 8.87 19.48
CA LYS A 897 -46.11 8.83 19.83
C LYS A 897 -46.34 8.32 21.26
N ASP A 898 -45.59 7.32 21.69
CA ASP A 898 -45.63 6.82 23.08
C ASP A 898 -45.20 7.87 24.12
N ARG A 899 -44.52 8.94 23.68
CA ARG A 899 -44.11 10.09 24.50
C ARG A 899 -45.06 11.28 24.38
N ASP A 900 -46.24 11.07 23.81
CA ASP A 900 -47.25 12.10 23.57
C ASP A 900 -46.69 13.29 22.76
N ILE A 901 -45.86 13.00 21.74
CA ILE A 901 -45.41 13.99 20.74
C ILE A 901 -46.26 13.84 19.49
N ASP A 902 -46.98 14.90 19.12
CA ASP A 902 -47.78 14.90 17.90
C ASP A 902 -46.87 14.99 16.67
N ILE A 903 -47.15 14.19 15.64
CA ILE A 903 -46.43 14.27 14.36
C ILE A 903 -47.41 14.53 13.22
N TYR A 904 -47.15 15.59 12.46
CA TYR A 904 -47.92 16.02 11.29
C TYR A 904 -47.11 15.77 10.02
N PHE A 905 -47.29 14.59 9.41
CA PHE A 905 -46.61 14.18 8.18
C PHE A 905 -47.26 14.77 6.91
N ASN A 906 -46.46 14.88 5.84
CA ASN A 906 -46.88 15.41 4.53
C ASN A 906 -47.55 16.78 4.61
N ASP A 907 -47.17 17.60 5.59
CA ASP A 907 -47.78 18.90 5.83
C ASP A 907 -46.72 19.97 6.00
N GLU A 908 -47.12 21.22 5.80
CA GLU A 908 -46.26 22.39 5.99
C GLU A 908 -47.08 23.60 6.43
N ILE A 909 -46.41 24.55 7.07
CA ILE A 909 -47.05 25.78 7.51
C ILE A 909 -47.47 26.59 6.28
N GLU A 910 -48.76 26.89 6.18
CA GLU A 910 -49.32 27.81 5.20
C GLU A 910 -49.28 29.26 5.74
N GLN A 911 -49.65 29.45 7.02
CA GLN A 911 -49.77 30.77 7.63
C GLN A 911 -49.46 30.75 9.13
N PHE A 912 -48.84 31.83 9.64
CA PHE A 912 -48.69 32.10 11.07
C PHE A 912 -49.81 33.02 11.56
N THR A 913 -50.38 32.77 12.74
CA THR A 913 -51.42 33.61 13.33
C THR A 913 -50.89 34.41 14.53
N GLY A 914 -51.40 35.63 14.70
CA GLY A 914 -51.03 36.58 15.75
C GLY A 914 -50.47 37.90 15.20
N LEU A 915 -50.61 39.00 15.96
CA LEU A 915 -50.24 40.36 15.51
C LEU A 915 -48.81 40.77 15.92
N LYS A 916 -48.41 40.46 17.16
CA LYS A 916 -47.09 40.84 17.74
C LYS A 916 -46.23 39.63 18.14
N LYS A 917 -46.88 38.51 18.43
CA LYS A 917 -46.27 37.23 18.77
C LYS A 917 -47.07 36.12 18.10
N VAL A 918 -46.46 34.94 17.95
CA VAL A 918 -47.16 33.75 17.49
C VAL A 918 -48.19 33.32 18.53
N GLU A 919 -49.42 33.09 18.06
CA GLU A 919 -50.52 32.51 18.83
C GLU A 919 -50.95 31.15 18.26
N GLY A 920 -50.54 30.84 17.03
CA GLY A 920 -50.85 29.60 16.33
C GLY A 920 -50.31 29.59 14.91
N ILE A 921 -50.59 28.48 14.23
CA ILE A 921 -50.25 28.24 12.84
C ILE A 921 -51.42 27.56 12.13
N ARG A 922 -51.53 27.80 10.83
CA ARG A 922 -52.39 27.06 9.90
C ARG A 922 -51.52 26.25 8.96
N LEU A 923 -51.82 24.96 8.86
CA LEU A 923 -51.15 24.04 7.94
C LEU A 923 -51.85 23.99 6.59
N LYS A 924 -51.14 23.53 5.55
CA LYS A 924 -51.72 23.36 4.20
C LYS A 924 -52.86 22.34 4.15
N SER A 925 -52.90 21.39 5.06
CA SER A 925 -54.04 20.50 5.26
C SER A 925 -55.33 21.21 5.72
N GLY A 926 -55.25 22.49 6.11
CA GLY A 926 -56.34 23.27 6.69
C GLY A 926 -56.43 23.16 8.22
N ARG A 927 -55.54 22.39 8.87
CA ARG A 927 -55.50 22.25 10.33
C ARG A 927 -54.95 23.53 10.98
N ASN A 928 -55.67 24.04 11.96
CA ASN A 928 -55.21 25.15 12.82
C ASN A 928 -54.67 24.58 14.13
N ILE A 929 -53.47 25.00 14.53
CA ILE A 929 -52.82 24.56 15.76
C ILE A 929 -52.43 25.80 16.57
N ALA A 930 -53.02 25.96 17.76
CA ALA A 930 -52.59 26.98 18.70
C ALA A 930 -51.22 26.60 19.27
N CYS A 931 -50.27 27.54 19.27
CA CYS A 931 -48.93 27.29 19.77
C CYS A 931 -48.29 28.57 20.32
N GLN A 932 -47.51 28.42 21.39
CA GLN A 932 -46.77 29.54 21.99
C GLN A 932 -45.46 29.84 21.26
N ALA A 933 -44.88 28.87 20.57
CA ALA A 933 -43.64 29.02 19.85
C ALA A 933 -43.54 28.07 18.64
N VAL A 934 -42.81 28.50 17.61
CA VAL A 934 -42.44 27.69 16.46
C VAL A 934 -40.92 27.64 16.35
N VAL A 935 -40.32 26.44 16.30
CA VAL A 935 -38.88 26.25 16.12
C VAL A 935 -38.60 25.71 14.73
N MET A 936 -37.74 26.40 13.98
CA MET A 936 -37.31 26.01 12.64
C MET A 936 -36.09 25.09 12.71
N SER A 937 -36.27 23.82 12.33
CA SER A 937 -35.23 22.79 12.32
C SER A 937 -35.16 22.03 10.99
N ILE A 938 -35.38 22.74 9.87
CA ILE A 938 -35.40 22.17 8.50
C ILE A 938 -34.03 22.05 7.82
N GLY A 939 -32.94 22.14 8.60
CA GLY A 939 -31.56 22.03 8.11
C GLY A 939 -30.77 23.34 8.20
N THR A 940 -29.61 23.37 7.53
CA THR A 940 -28.67 24.51 7.55
C THR A 940 -28.25 24.94 6.15
N VAL A 941 -27.77 26.18 6.03
CA VAL A 941 -27.21 26.75 4.81
C VAL A 941 -25.78 27.24 5.09
N PRO A 942 -24.75 26.72 4.40
CA PRO A 942 -23.37 27.18 4.55
C PRO A 942 -23.20 28.69 4.30
N ASN A 943 -22.40 29.37 5.12
CA ASN A 943 -22.12 30.80 4.98
C ASN A 943 -20.94 31.02 4.02
N ILE A 944 -21.20 31.05 2.71
CA ILE A 944 -20.18 31.15 1.66
C ILE A 944 -20.13 32.50 0.94
N GLU A 945 -20.90 33.48 1.39
CA GLU A 945 -21.05 34.78 0.74
C GLU A 945 -19.69 35.50 0.62
N LEU A 946 -18.84 35.39 1.65
CA LEU A 946 -17.50 35.98 1.64
C LEU A 946 -16.57 35.32 0.60
N ALA A 947 -16.67 33.99 0.44
CA ALA A 947 -15.90 33.24 -0.55
C ALA A 947 -16.35 33.56 -1.98
N GLN A 948 -17.66 33.73 -2.19
CA GLN A 948 -18.22 34.16 -3.47
C GLN A 948 -17.78 35.59 -3.82
N ALA A 949 -17.82 36.51 -2.85
CA ALA A 949 -17.43 37.90 -3.03
C ALA A 949 -15.95 38.05 -3.42
N CYS A 950 -15.06 37.19 -2.89
CA CYS A 950 -13.64 37.14 -3.29
C CYS A 950 -13.34 36.17 -4.44
N GLN A 951 -14.37 35.75 -5.18
CA GLN A 951 -14.26 34.96 -6.42
C GLN A 951 -13.54 33.61 -6.22
N LEU A 952 -13.71 32.97 -5.06
CA LEU A 952 -13.34 31.56 -4.90
C LEU A 952 -14.34 30.66 -5.63
N SER A 953 -13.85 29.53 -6.13
CA SER A 953 -14.71 28.52 -6.76
C SER A 953 -15.72 27.96 -5.76
N CYS A 954 -17.01 28.25 -5.97
CA CYS A 954 -18.10 27.87 -5.08
C CYS A 954 -19.23 27.19 -5.86
N ASN A 955 -19.92 26.27 -5.19
CA ASN A 955 -21.25 25.76 -5.59
C ASN A 955 -22.17 25.84 -4.36
N ARG A 956 -22.62 24.70 -3.81
CA ARG A 956 -23.33 24.63 -2.53
C ARG A 956 -22.41 24.92 -1.33
N GLY A 957 -21.10 24.82 -1.53
CA GLY A 957 -20.04 25.26 -0.62
C GLY A 957 -18.80 25.70 -1.39
N VAL A 958 -17.73 26.03 -0.66
CA VAL A 958 -16.41 26.35 -1.23
C VAL A 958 -15.75 25.07 -1.70
N ILE A 959 -15.41 24.99 -2.99
CA ILE A 959 -14.80 23.79 -3.57
C ILE A 959 -13.36 23.67 -3.06
N VAL A 960 -13.01 22.49 -2.54
CA VAL A 960 -11.67 22.21 -2.01
C VAL A 960 -11.08 20.92 -2.56
N ASN A 961 -9.75 20.85 -2.59
CA ASN A 961 -9.01 19.62 -2.89
C ASN A 961 -8.81 18.74 -1.64
N GLU A 962 -8.03 17.67 -1.77
CA GLU A 962 -7.76 16.68 -0.72
C GLU A 962 -6.95 17.24 0.46
N TYR A 963 -6.26 18.37 0.29
CA TYR A 963 -5.60 19.11 1.37
C TYR A 963 -6.46 20.27 1.92
N LEU A 964 -7.71 20.36 1.46
CA LEU A 964 -8.68 21.39 1.80
C LEU A 964 -8.30 22.80 1.30
N LEU A 965 -7.40 22.87 0.30
CA LEU A 965 -7.06 24.11 -0.41
C LEU A 965 -8.21 24.48 -1.35
N THR A 966 -8.49 25.77 -1.43
CA THR A 966 -9.47 26.34 -2.36
C THR A 966 -8.85 26.58 -3.75
N SER A 967 -9.55 27.29 -4.64
CA SER A 967 -8.97 27.79 -5.90
C SER A 967 -7.83 28.82 -5.69
N ASP A 968 -7.58 29.24 -4.45
CA ASP A 968 -6.41 30.04 -4.07
C ASP A 968 -5.47 29.20 -3.18
N PRO A 969 -4.17 29.05 -3.53
CA PRO A 969 -3.23 28.23 -2.77
C PRO A 969 -2.89 28.80 -1.38
N SER A 970 -3.24 30.06 -1.08
CA SER A 970 -3.08 30.65 0.25
C SER A 970 -4.36 30.60 1.11
N ILE A 971 -5.45 30.02 0.60
CA ILE A 971 -6.73 29.94 1.31
C ILE A 971 -7.22 28.49 1.44
N TYR A 972 -7.51 28.08 2.66
CA TYR A 972 -8.17 26.82 3.00
C TYR A 972 -9.64 27.06 3.36
N ALA A 973 -10.48 26.05 3.13
CA ALA A 973 -11.84 26.04 3.67
C ALA A 973 -12.10 24.74 4.44
N ILE A 974 -12.69 24.85 5.63
CA ILE A 974 -12.95 23.72 6.53
C ILE A 974 -14.34 23.83 7.18
N GLY A 975 -14.82 22.72 7.72
CA GLY A 975 -16.14 22.60 8.32
C GLY A 975 -17.24 22.54 7.25
N GLU A 976 -18.43 23.01 7.62
CA GLU A 976 -19.64 22.86 6.82
C GLU A 976 -19.63 23.63 5.49
N ILE A 977 -18.69 24.56 5.31
CA ILE A 977 -18.54 25.30 4.05
C ILE A 977 -17.69 24.55 3.03
N ALA A 978 -16.87 23.58 3.45
CA ALA A 978 -15.95 22.88 2.58
C ALA A 978 -16.69 21.81 1.77
N ALA A 979 -16.73 22.00 0.45
CA ALA A 979 -17.27 21.05 -0.51
C ALA A 979 -16.14 20.20 -1.09
N TYR A 980 -15.99 18.97 -0.60
CA TYR A 980 -15.02 18.00 -1.09
C TYR A 980 -15.72 16.98 -1.99
N GLU A 981 -15.24 16.80 -3.22
CA GLU A 981 -15.86 15.92 -4.25
C GLU A 981 -17.39 16.16 -4.39
N GLY A 982 -17.82 17.42 -4.31
CA GLY A 982 -19.23 17.81 -4.40
C GLY A 982 -20.07 17.56 -3.14
N THR A 983 -19.48 17.01 -2.08
CA THR A 983 -20.14 16.66 -0.83
C THR A 983 -19.85 17.68 0.27
N LEU A 984 -20.89 18.05 1.03
CA LEU A 984 -20.79 18.86 2.24
C LEU A 984 -20.99 17.99 3.48
N TYR A 985 -20.10 18.12 4.45
CA TYR A 985 -20.18 17.36 5.69
C TYR A 985 -20.68 18.23 6.84
N GLY A 986 -21.96 18.09 7.15
CA GLY A 986 -22.66 18.82 8.23
C GLY A 986 -22.43 18.27 9.64
N ILE A 987 -21.25 17.71 9.94
CA ILE A 987 -20.96 17.02 11.21
C ILE A 987 -19.64 17.49 11.84
N THR A 988 -19.61 17.59 13.16
CA THR A 988 -18.43 18.03 13.94
C THR A 988 -17.20 17.18 13.65
N ALA A 989 -17.35 15.86 13.56
CA ALA A 989 -16.24 14.94 13.29
C ALA A 989 -15.56 15.23 11.94
N ALA A 990 -16.32 15.63 10.92
CA ALA A 990 -15.74 16.00 9.63
C ALA A 990 -14.94 17.29 9.72
N ALA A 991 -15.46 18.30 10.42
CA ALA A 991 -14.75 19.56 10.65
C ALA A 991 -13.41 19.34 11.37
N GLU A 992 -13.37 18.45 12.37
CA GLU A 992 -12.15 18.08 13.09
C GLU A 992 -11.17 17.31 12.20
N GLN A 993 -11.65 16.37 11.39
CA GLN A 993 -10.82 15.63 10.43
C GLN A 993 -10.20 16.56 9.38
N GLN A 994 -11.00 17.44 8.77
CA GLN A 994 -10.54 18.43 7.81
C GLN A 994 -9.49 19.37 8.42
N ALA A 995 -9.76 19.86 9.64
CA ALA A 995 -8.84 20.72 10.37
C ALA A 995 -7.49 20.03 10.67
N ALA A 996 -7.52 18.73 11.02
CA ALA A 996 -6.31 17.96 11.23
C ALA A 996 -5.48 17.78 9.95
N ILE A 997 -6.12 17.60 8.80
CA ILE A 997 -5.44 17.54 7.49
C ILE A 997 -4.78 18.89 7.19
N VAL A 998 -5.50 20.01 7.32
CA VAL A 998 -4.94 21.35 7.10
C VAL A 998 -3.75 21.60 8.01
N ALA A 999 -3.87 21.29 9.31
CA ALA A 999 -2.79 21.49 10.27
C ALA A 999 -1.53 20.68 9.93
N ARG A 1000 -1.68 19.42 9.49
CA ARG A 1000 -0.55 18.57 9.08
C ARG A 1000 0.08 19.05 7.78
N HIS A 1001 -0.73 19.34 6.77
CA HIS A 1001 -0.28 19.83 5.46
C HIS A 1001 0.51 21.15 5.61
N MET A 1002 -0.02 22.10 6.39
CA MET A 1002 0.66 23.36 6.68
C MET A 1002 2.00 23.19 7.42
N ASN A 1003 2.19 22.08 8.14
CA ASN A 1003 3.45 21.74 8.80
C ASN A 1003 4.33 20.81 7.95
N GLY A 1004 4.01 20.66 6.66
CA GLY A 1004 4.83 19.97 5.67
C GLY A 1004 4.55 18.47 5.50
N ASP A 1005 3.66 17.88 6.31
CA ASP A 1005 3.25 16.48 6.18
C ASP A 1005 2.23 16.32 5.05
N ILE A 1006 2.72 15.86 3.90
CA ILE A 1006 1.93 15.62 2.69
C ILE A 1006 1.41 14.18 2.58
N THR A 1007 1.66 13.34 3.58
CA THR A 1007 1.32 11.91 3.51
C THR A 1007 -0.14 11.65 3.84
N GLY A 1008 -0.74 12.52 4.66
CA GLY A 1008 -2.16 12.47 5.01
C GLY A 1008 -2.97 13.47 4.19
N TYR A 1009 -4.03 12.99 3.57
CA TYR A 1009 -4.99 13.80 2.82
C TYR A 1009 -6.42 13.36 3.15
N TYR A 1010 -7.39 14.23 2.87
CA TYR A 1010 -8.79 13.99 3.18
C TYR A 1010 -9.43 13.09 2.12
N GLU A 1011 -10.05 12.00 2.56
CA GLU A 1011 -10.75 11.03 1.69
C GLU A 1011 -12.29 11.12 1.83
N GLY A 1012 -12.79 12.21 2.43
CA GLY A 1012 -14.17 12.33 2.88
C GLY A 1012 -14.42 11.75 4.28
N SER A 1013 -15.50 12.19 4.91
CA SER A 1013 -15.91 11.72 6.24
C SER A 1013 -17.07 10.74 6.16
N LEU A 1014 -17.14 9.81 7.11
CA LEU A 1014 -18.30 8.95 7.27
C LEU A 1014 -19.49 9.76 7.81
N PHE A 1015 -20.61 9.77 7.09
CA PHE A 1015 -21.87 10.24 7.65
C PHE A 1015 -22.29 9.31 8.78
N MET A 1016 -22.44 9.88 9.98
CA MET A 1016 -22.85 9.14 11.16
C MET A 1016 -23.77 10.01 12.00
N ASN A 1017 -24.85 9.42 12.49
CA ASN A 1017 -25.84 10.10 13.32
C ASN A 1017 -26.15 9.22 14.51
N ILE A 1018 -26.22 9.82 15.69
CA ILE A 1018 -26.64 9.19 16.94
C ILE A 1018 -27.75 10.06 17.47
N LEU A 1019 -28.95 9.50 17.62
CA LEU A 1019 -30.07 10.22 18.25
C LEU A 1019 -29.88 10.17 19.77
N LYS A 1020 -29.84 11.36 20.38
CA LYS A 1020 -29.83 11.50 21.83
C LYS A 1020 -31.26 11.62 22.34
N MET A 1021 -31.85 10.49 22.71
CA MET A 1021 -33.16 10.45 23.34
C MET A 1021 -33.14 9.42 24.45
N HIS A 1022 -33.49 9.81 25.67
CA HIS A 1022 -33.49 8.90 26.81
C HIS A 1022 -34.48 7.75 26.58
N GLY A 1023 -34.04 6.50 26.61
CA GLY A 1023 -34.92 5.32 26.43
C GLY A 1023 -35.04 4.77 25.00
N MET A 1024 -34.42 5.41 24.00
CA MET A 1024 -34.30 4.86 22.65
C MET A 1024 -32.86 4.95 22.16
N GLU A 1025 -32.23 3.80 21.92
CA GLU A 1025 -30.94 3.76 21.25
C GLU A 1025 -31.15 3.73 19.74
N LEU A 1026 -30.66 4.74 19.03
CA LEU A 1026 -30.73 4.80 17.57
C LEU A 1026 -29.46 5.45 17.00
N CYS A 1027 -28.85 4.77 16.04
CA CYS A 1027 -27.80 5.35 15.21
C CYS A 1027 -27.84 4.85 13.77
N SER A 1028 -27.28 5.66 12.87
CA SER A 1028 -27.14 5.35 11.43
C SER A 1028 -25.72 5.69 10.99
N LEU A 1029 -25.16 4.88 10.11
CA LEU A 1029 -23.81 4.99 9.56
C LEU A 1029 -23.88 4.83 8.04
N GLY A 1030 -23.22 5.71 7.28
CA GLY A 1030 -23.07 5.56 5.83
C GLY A 1030 -24.41 5.50 5.09
N MET A 1031 -24.55 4.51 4.21
CA MET A 1031 -25.77 4.29 3.44
C MET A 1031 -26.90 3.73 4.31
N VAL A 1032 -28.12 4.21 4.09
CA VAL A 1032 -29.31 3.79 4.85
C VAL A 1032 -30.32 3.05 3.97
N GLU A 1033 -30.31 3.31 2.67
CA GLU A 1033 -31.08 2.62 1.65
C GLU A 1033 -30.16 1.77 0.78
N THR A 1034 -30.58 0.53 0.49
CA THR A 1034 -29.85 -0.41 -0.36
C THR A 1034 -30.17 -0.12 -1.83
N PRO A 1035 -29.19 0.21 -2.68
CA PRO A 1035 -29.43 0.42 -4.11
C PRO A 1035 -29.98 -0.84 -4.78
N SER A 1036 -30.75 -0.66 -5.86
CA SER A 1036 -31.21 -1.75 -6.73
C SER A 1036 -30.09 -2.23 -7.67
N ASP A 1037 -28.95 -2.58 -7.09
CA ASP A 1037 -27.76 -3.09 -7.79
C ASP A 1037 -27.36 -4.43 -7.13
N PRO A 1038 -27.23 -5.53 -7.90
CA PRO A 1038 -26.82 -6.84 -7.37
C PRO A 1038 -25.47 -6.86 -6.64
N ALA A 1039 -24.59 -5.88 -6.84
CA ALA A 1039 -23.34 -5.75 -6.09
C ALA A 1039 -23.56 -5.35 -4.63
N TYR A 1040 -24.75 -4.83 -4.30
CA TYR A 1040 -25.16 -4.49 -2.95
C TYR A 1040 -25.96 -5.63 -2.32
N GLU A 1041 -25.63 -5.94 -1.08
CA GLU A 1041 -26.30 -6.96 -0.27
C GLU A 1041 -26.80 -6.31 1.02
N GLU A 1042 -27.95 -6.78 1.50
CA GLU A 1042 -28.56 -6.34 2.75
C GLU A 1042 -28.63 -7.51 3.74
N VAL A 1043 -28.22 -7.24 4.98
CA VAL A 1043 -28.28 -8.20 6.10
C VAL A 1043 -29.09 -7.55 7.22
N VAL A 1044 -30.20 -8.17 7.60
CA VAL A 1044 -31.20 -7.56 8.47
C VAL A 1044 -31.60 -8.50 9.62
N PHE A 1045 -31.70 -7.94 10.83
CA PHE A 1045 -32.25 -8.57 12.02
C PHE A 1045 -33.30 -7.64 12.64
N ILE A 1046 -34.51 -8.16 12.87
CA ILE A 1046 -35.66 -7.38 13.32
C ILE A 1046 -36.40 -8.10 14.45
N ASP A 1047 -36.66 -7.39 15.54
CA ASP A 1047 -37.70 -7.71 16.52
C ASP A 1047 -38.52 -6.43 16.79
N LYS A 1048 -39.63 -6.28 16.05
CA LYS A 1048 -40.49 -5.09 16.13
C LYS A 1048 -41.11 -4.92 17.52
N SER A 1049 -41.45 -6.02 18.20
CA SER A 1049 -42.11 -5.98 19.51
C SER A 1049 -41.22 -5.37 20.58
N ARG A 1050 -39.91 -5.58 20.45
CA ARG A 1050 -38.88 -5.00 21.32
C ARG A 1050 -38.23 -3.75 20.75
N ARG A 1051 -38.74 -3.21 19.64
CA ARG A 1051 -38.14 -2.09 18.88
C ARG A 1051 -36.66 -2.30 18.54
N PHE A 1052 -36.28 -3.54 18.29
CA PHE A 1052 -34.92 -3.89 17.87
C PHE A 1052 -34.86 -3.96 16.35
N TYR A 1053 -33.97 -3.17 15.75
CA TYR A 1053 -33.73 -3.20 14.32
C TYR A 1053 -32.26 -3.00 14.00
N LYS A 1054 -31.69 -3.96 13.28
CA LYS A 1054 -30.33 -3.90 12.79
C LYS A 1054 -30.30 -4.20 11.30
N LYS A 1055 -29.75 -3.28 10.54
CA LYS A 1055 -29.54 -3.42 9.09
C LYS A 1055 -28.10 -3.10 8.76
N CYS A 1056 -27.48 -3.94 7.94
CA CYS A 1056 -26.14 -3.75 7.39
C CYS A 1056 -26.22 -3.80 5.87
N ILE A 1057 -25.63 -2.82 5.20
CA ILE A 1057 -25.52 -2.75 3.75
C ILE A 1057 -24.08 -3.04 3.38
N ILE A 1058 -23.88 -4.03 2.52
CA ILE A 1058 -22.58 -4.54 2.10
C ILE A 1058 -22.42 -4.29 0.61
N HIS A 1059 -21.27 -3.81 0.18
CA HIS A 1059 -20.91 -3.66 -1.23
C HIS A 1059 -19.50 -4.21 -1.45
N ASN A 1060 -19.35 -5.16 -2.37
CA ASN A 1060 -18.06 -5.82 -2.66
C ASN A 1060 -17.33 -6.30 -1.40
N ASP A 1061 -18.05 -7.01 -0.52
CA ASP A 1061 -17.54 -7.53 0.76
C ASP A 1061 -17.07 -6.45 1.76
N ARG A 1062 -17.48 -5.19 1.60
CA ARG A 1062 -17.23 -4.10 2.56
C ARG A 1062 -18.54 -3.61 3.15
N LEU A 1063 -18.57 -3.35 4.45
CA LEU A 1063 -19.71 -2.66 5.07
C LEU A 1063 -19.70 -1.20 4.58
N VAL A 1064 -20.80 -0.73 3.99
CA VAL A 1064 -20.96 0.65 3.47
C VAL A 1064 -22.10 1.41 4.14
N GLY A 1065 -22.91 0.73 4.94
CA GLY A 1065 -24.02 1.33 5.63
C GLY A 1065 -24.53 0.46 6.78
N ALA A 1066 -25.05 1.11 7.83
CA ALA A 1066 -25.72 0.41 8.92
C ALA A 1066 -26.78 1.28 9.61
N ILE A 1067 -27.85 0.65 10.11
CA ILE A 1067 -28.85 1.23 11.01
C ILE A 1067 -28.95 0.33 12.23
N LEU A 1068 -28.80 0.89 13.43
CA LEU A 1068 -28.93 0.18 14.70
C LEU A 1068 -30.00 0.88 15.57
N ILE A 1069 -31.02 0.13 15.97
CA ILE A 1069 -32.10 0.58 16.86
C ILE A 1069 -32.31 -0.46 17.96
N GLY A 1070 -32.43 0.00 19.21
CA GLY A 1070 -32.63 -0.82 20.40
C GLY A 1070 -31.32 -1.33 21.04
N ASP A 1071 -30.25 -1.47 20.26
CA ASP A 1071 -28.88 -1.73 20.73
C ASP A 1071 -27.86 -1.11 19.76
N LYS A 1072 -27.06 -0.16 20.26
CA LYS A 1072 -25.99 0.49 19.48
C LYS A 1072 -24.58 0.03 19.85
N SER A 1073 -24.43 -1.07 20.58
CA SER A 1073 -23.14 -1.53 21.11
C SER A 1073 -22.08 -1.83 20.03
N GLU A 1074 -22.51 -2.22 18.82
CA GLU A 1074 -21.65 -2.48 17.65
C GLU A 1074 -21.30 -1.21 16.85
N PHE A 1075 -21.86 -0.04 17.19
CA PHE A 1075 -21.61 1.22 16.47
C PHE A 1075 -20.12 1.54 16.27
N PRO A 1076 -19.22 1.41 17.28
CA PRO A 1076 -17.80 1.69 17.09
C PRO A 1076 -17.15 0.77 16.06
N GLU A 1077 -17.47 -0.53 16.10
CA GLU A 1077 -16.91 -1.50 15.15
C GLU A 1077 -17.41 -1.21 13.72
N PHE A 1078 -18.72 -0.98 13.55
CA PHE A 1078 -19.28 -0.70 12.23
C PHE A 1078 -18.78 0.62 11.65
N ARG A 1079 -18.63 1.64 12.50
CA ARG A 1079 -17.97 2.91 12.12
C ARG A 1079 -16.57 2.64 11.58
N ASP A 1080 -15.76 1.87 12.31
CA ASP A 1080 -14.37 1.61 11.93
C ASP A 1080 -14.29 0.77 10.64
N LEU A 1081 -15.14 -0.25 10.47
CA LEU A 1081 -15.24 -1.06 9.25
C LEU A 1081 -15.57 -0.20 8.02
N ILE A 1082 -16.57 0.68 8.14
CA ILE A 1082 -17.01 1.54 7.03
C ILE A 1082 -15.96 2.61 6.74
N GLN A 1083 -15.48 3.32 7.77
CA GLN A 1083 -14.54 4.44 7.61
C GLN A 1083 -13.20 3.99 7.04
N GLN A 1084 -12.69 2.83 7.46
CA GLN A 1084 -11.43 2.27 6.96
C GLN A 1084 -11.63 1.39 5.70
N LYS A 1085 -12.88 1.22 5.24
CA LYS A 1085 -13.25 0.41 4.06
C LYS A 1085 -12.70 -1.02 4.15
N ILE A 1086 -12.79 -1.63 5.34
CA ILE A 1086 -12.22 -2.97 5.62
C ILE A 1086 -13.09 -4.04 4.96
N GLU A 1087 -12.44 -4.96 4.26
CA GLU A 1087 -13.11 -6.14 3.71
C GLU A 1087 -13.59 -7.07 4.85
N LEU A 1088 -14.80 -7.60 4.78
CA LEU A 1088 -15.42 -8.36 5.87
C LEU A 1088 -14.82 -9.77 5.97
N SER A 1089 -14.69 -10.48 4.85
CA SER A 1089 -14.32 -11.91 4.84
C SER A 1089 -15.17 -12.70 5.87
N ASP A 1090 -14.55 -13.44 6.80
CA ASP A 1090 -15.24 -14.21 7.83
C ASP A 1090 -16.12 -13.36 8.77
N LYS A 1091 -15.77 -12.08 8.99
CA LYS A 1091 -16.57 -11.16 9.83
C LYS A 1091 -17.99 -10.96 9.29
N ARG A 1092 -18.21 -11.24 8.01
CA ARG A 1092 -19.55 -11.21 7.42
C ARG A 1092 -20.54 -12.08 8.19
N LEU A 1093 -20.11 -13.25 8.68
CA LEU A 1093 -20.96 -14.18 9.44
C LEU A 1093 -21.26 -13.69 10.87
N GLU A 1094 -20.42 -12.80 11.38
CA GLU A 1094 -20.56 -12.21 12.72
C GLU A 1094 -21.53 -11.02 12.72
N LEU A 1095 -21.79 -10.40 11.56
CA LEU A 1095 -22.72 -9.28 11.42
C LEU A 1095 -24.12 -9.57 11.94
N LEU A 1096 -24.58 -10.82 12.08
CA LEU A 1096 -25.89 -11.16 12.68
C LEU A 1096 -25.80 -11.76 14.08
N ARG A 1097 -24.61 -12.12 14.55
CA ARG A 1097 -24.41 -12.77 15.85
C ARG A 1097 -24.15 -11.70 16.90
N SER A 1098 -25.18 -11.31 17.65
CA SER A 1098 -24.97 -10.53 18.87
C SER A 1098 -24.27 -11.42 19.92
N GLY A 1099 -22.93 -11.43 19.96
CA GLY A 1099 -22.21 -12.32 20.86
C GLY A 1099 -20.69 -12.12 20.89
N LYS A 1100 -20.21 -11.60 22.03
CA LYS A 1100 -18.85 -11.20 22.40
C LYS A 1100 -18.30 -9.98 21.66
N LYS A 1101 -18.12 -8.90 22.41
CA LYS A 1101 -17.27 -7.76 22.00
C LYS A 1101 -15.91 -8.31 21.57
N ALA A 1102 -15.51 -8.08 20.32
CA ALA A 1102 -14.13 -8.27 19.92
C ALA A 1102 -13.24 -7.42 20.84
N ALA A 1103 -12.14 -8.00 21.34
CA ALA A 1103 -11.20 -7.24 22.13
C ALA A 1103 -10.64 -6.08 21.28
N PRO A 1104 -10.63 -4.83 21.79
CA PRO A 1104 -10.06 -3.73 21.05
C PRO A 1104 -8.57 -3.97 20.78
N VAL A 1105 -8.07 -3.48 19.65
CA VAL A 1105 -6.64 -3.50 19.34
C VAL A 1105 -5.95 -2.54 20.31
N LEU A 1106 -5.09 -3.08 21.19
CA LEU A 1106 -4.31 -2.29 22.13
C LEU A 1106 -2.90 -2.06 21.57
N GLY A 1107 -2.48 -0.80 21.50
CA GLY A 1107 -1.17 -0.42 20.98
C GLY A 1107 -1.02 -0.61 19.46
N LYS A 1108 0.24 -0.71 19.00
CA LYS A 1108 0.55 -0.88 17.57
C LYS A 1108 -0.04 -2.20 17.06
N LEU A 1109 -0.69 -2.18 15.90
CA LEU A 1109 -1.18 -3.40 15.26
C LEU A 1109 0.00 -4.34 14.91
N VAL A 1110 -0.06 -5.59 15.35
CA VAL A 1110 0.96 -6.62 15.05
C VAL A 1110 0.42 -7.63 14.04
N CYS A 1111 -0.81 -8.11 14.22
CA CYS A 1111 -1.47 -9.08 13.33
C CYS A 1111 -2.63 -8.45 12.57
N SER A 1112 -2.47 -8.16 11.27
CA SER A 1112 -3.55 -7.59 10.44
C SER A 1112 -4.66 -8.60 10.14
N CYS A 1113 -4.35 -9.90 10.08
CA CYS A 1113 -5.34 -10.93 9.77
C CYS A 1113 -6.28 -11.21 10.96
N GLY A 1114 -5.73 -11.22 12.17
CA GLY A 1114 -6.48 -11.45 13.41
C GLY A 1114 -6.88 -10.16 14.13
N ASN A 1115 -6.52 -9.00 13.59
CA ASN A 1115 -6.72 -7.69 14.20
C ASN A 1115 -6.22 -7.62 15.67
N VAL A 1116 -4.95 -7.94 15.89
CA VAL A 1116 -4.34 -8.02 17.24
C VAL A 1116 -3.18 -7.04 17.37
N GLY A 1117 -3.18 -6.24 18.45
CA GLY A 1117 -2.15 -5.25 18.76
C GLY A 1117 -1.08 -5.74 19.74
N GLU A 1118 0.02 -4.99 19.81
CA GLU A 1118 1.15 -5.22 20.72
C GLU A 1118 0.70 -5.26 22.18
N GLY A 1119 -0.21 -4.37 22.58
CA GLY A 1119 -0.77 -4.32 23.93
C GLY A 1119 -1.56 -5.59 24.28
N ASN A 1120 -2.34 -6.14 23.34
CA ASN A 1120 -3.07 -7.39 23.54
C ASN A 1120 -2.09 -8.55 23.78
N ILE A 1121 -1.01 -8.60 23.00
CA ILE A 1121 0.04 -9.62 23.15
C ILE A 1121 0.77 -9.46 24.50
N CYS A 1122 1.11 -8.22 24.89
CA CYS A 1122 1.77 -7.94 26.15
C CYS A 1122 0.90 -8.30 27.37
N GLU A 1123 -0.42 -8.10 27.30
CA GLU A 1123 -1.35 -8.55 28.34
C GLU A 1123 -1.33 -10.08 28.47
N LYS A 1124 -1.36 -10.82 27.36
CA LYS A 1124 -1.24 -12.29 27.40
C LYS A 1124 0.10 -12.74 27.97
N ILE A 1125 1.21 -12.08 27.65
CA ILE A 1125 2.50 -12.38 28.29
C ILE A 1125 2.43 -12.18 29.82
N LYS A 1126 1.76 -11.12 30.29
CA LYS A 1126 1.56 -10.86 31.72
C LYS A 1126 0.65 -11.90 32.39
N GLU A 1127 -0.33 -12.44 31.67
CA GLU A 1127 -1.20 -13.55 32.13
C GLU A 1127 -0.46 -14.89 32.29
N GLY A 1128 0.82 -14.99 31.88
CA GLY A 1128 1.66 -16.16 32.12
C GLY A 1128 1.96 -17.01 30.89
N PHE A 1129 1.54 -16.60 29.69
CA PHE A 1129 1.89 -17.30 28.44
C PHE A 1129 3.36 -17.03 28.07
N THR A 1130 4.23 -18.03 28.21
CA THR A 1130 5.70 -17.87 28.11
C THR A 1130 6.33 -18.50 26.87
N SER A 1131 5.55 -19.25 26.08
CA SER A 1131 5.98 -19.80 24.78
C SER A 1131 5.26 -19.11 23.62
N LEU A 1132 5.89 -19.11 22.43
CA LEU A 1132 5.32 -18.48 21.24
C LEU A 1132 3.98 -19.12 20.83
N ASP A 1133 3.89 -20.45 20.90
CA ASP A 1133 2.68 -21.17 20.48
C ASP A 1133 1.50 -20.95 21.42
N GLU A 1134 1.74 -20.99 22.74
CA GLU A 1134 0.71 -20.64 23.73
C GLU A 1134 0.25 -19.19 23.55
N LEU A 1135 1.20 -18.27 23.35
CA LEU A 1135 0.89 -16.86 23.15
C LEU A 1135 0.09 -16.61 21.87
N CYS A 1136 0.43 -17.29 20.77
CA CYS A 1136 -0.34 -17.22 19.52
C CYS A 1136 -1.76 -17.77 19.72
N LYS A 1137 -1.91 -18.90 20.43
CA LYS A 1137 -3.23 -19.48 20.75
C LYS A 1137 -4.07 -18.57 21.63
N ALA A 1138 -3.47 -17.96 22.65
CA ALA A 1138 -4.17 -17.10 23.60
C ALA A 1138 -4.53 -15.72 23.04
N SER A 1139 -3.67 -15.15 22.21
CA SER A 1139 -3.87 -13.82 21.62
C SER A 1139 -4.60 -13.84 20.27
N GLY A 1140 -4.62 -14.98 19.57
CA GLY A 1140 -5.07 -15.10 18.19
C GLY A 1140 -4.05 -14.58 17.15
N ALA A 1141 -2.98 -13.89 17.58
CA ALA A 1141 -1.94 -13.42 16.67
C ALA A 1141 -1.16 -14.62 16.12
N GLY A 1142 -0.87 -14.62 14.81
CA GLY A 1142 -0.04 -15.64 14.18
C GLY A 1142 -0.75 -16.96 13.83
N LEU A 1143 -2.04 -17.11 14.13
CA LEU A 1143 -2.83 -18.31 13.78
C LEU A 1143 -3.37 -18.31 12.35
N GLY A 1144 -3.55 -17.14 11.73
CA GLY A 1144 -3.96 -17.00 10.33
C GLY A 1144 -2.79 -17.21 9.36
N CYS A 1145 -2.29 -16.13 8.74
CA CYS A 1145 -1.15 -16.23 7.82
C CYS A 1145 0.22 -16.45 8.48
N GLY A 1146 0.31 -16.39 9.81
CA GLY A 1146 1.57 -16.50 10.56
C GLY A 1146 2.61 -15.39 10.32
N SER A 1147 2.36 -14.42 9.44
CA SER A 1147 3.37 -13.43 9.02
C SER A 1147 3.79 -12.47 10.15
N CYS A 1148 3.02 -12.39 11.24
CA CYS A 1148 3.35 -11.60 12.42
C CYS A 1148 4.09 -12.41 13.51
N LYS A 1149 4.24 -13.74 13.40
CA LYS A 1149 4.89 -14.56 14.44
C LYS A 1149 6.31 -14.08 14.80
N PRO A 1150 7.17 -13.61 13.87
CA PRO A 1150 8.49 -13.10 14.25
C PRO A 1150 8.39 -11.89 15.18
N GLU A 1151 7.44 -10.98 14.95
CA GLU A 1151 7.20 -9.81 15.81
C GLU A 1151 6.60 -10.23 17.16
N VAL A 1152 5.66 -11.19 17.16
CA VAL A 1152 5.13 -11.80 18.41
C VAL A 1152 6.25 -12.42 19.24
N LYS A 1153 7.21 -13.12 18.61
CA LYS A 1153 8.36 -13.71 19.28
C LYS A 1153 9.29 -12.65 19.86
N GLN A 1154 9.61 -11.60 19.10
CA GLN A 1154 10.40 -10.47 19.60
C GLN A 1154 9.75 -9.81 20.82
N LEU A 1155 8.42 -9.63 20.81
CA LEU A 1155 7.69 -9.10 21.96
C LEU A 1155 7.75 -10.01 23.18
N LEU A 1156 7.65 -11.33 22.97
CA LEU A 1156 7.80 -12.32 24.04
C LEU A 1156 9.20 -12.26 24.67
N GLU A 1157 10.26 -12.24 23.86
CA GLU A 1157 11.64 -12.17 24.32
C GLU A 1157 11.94 -10.85 25.05
N LYS A 1158 11.50 -9.72 24.50
CA LYS A 1158 11.66 -8.40 25.12
C LYS A 1158 11.01 -8.30 26.51
N ASN A 1159 9.87 -8.99 26.71
CA ASN A 1159 9.20 -9.02 28.00
C ASN A 1159 9.79 -10.05 28.98
N LYS A 1160 10.46 -11.11 28.50
CA LYS A 1160 11.23 -12.03 29.36
C LYS A 1160 12.39 -11.34 30.07
N VAL A 1161 13.10 -10.45 29.36
CA VAL A 1161 14.25 -9.68 29.91
C VAL A 1161 13.81 -8.66 30.98
N LYS A 1162 12.52 -8.28 31.02
CA LYS A 1162 11.98 -7.32 31.99
C LYS A 1162 11.46 -7.92 33.30
N ARG A 1163 11.42 -9.25 33.48
CA ARG A 1163 11.19 -9.83 34.81
C ARG A 1163 12.48 -9.66 35.63
N PRO A 1164 12.47 -8.95 36.77
CA PRO A 1164 13.59 -9.00 37.69
C PRO A 1164 13.80 -10.47 38.09
N LEU A 1165 15.05 -10.93 38.11
CA LEU A 1165 15.43 -12.15 38.82
C LEU A 1165 14.87 -12.04 40.24
N GLN A 1166 13.81 -12.79 40.54
CA GLN A 1166 13.34 -12.95 41.90
C GLN A 1166 14.46 -13.67 42.66
N GLN A 1167 14.86 -13.05 43.77
CA GLN A 1167 15.71 -13.63 44.80
C GLN A 1167 15.24 -15.03 45.14
N GLU A 1168 16.05 -16.03 44.84
CA GLU A 1168 15.98 -17.35 45.46
C GLU A 1168 17.35 -18.03 45.32
N GLU A 1169 18.26 -17.69 46.23
CA GLU A 1169 19.03 -18.65 47.04
C GLU A 1169 19.75 -17.88 48.17
N LEU A 1170 19.57 -18.39 49.40
CA LEU A 1170 19.93 -17.79 50.69
C LEU A 1170 21.37 -18.15 51.14
N VAL A 1171 21.90 -17.31 52.04
CA VAL A 1171 23.12 -17.44 52.89
C VAL A 1171 24.43 -16.93 52.29
#